data_AF-A0A6M0S9Z4-F1
#
_entry.id   AF-A0A6M0S9Z4-F1
#
_cell.length_a   1.000
_cell.length_b   1.000
_cell.length_c   1.000
_cell.angle_alpha   90.00
_cell.angle_beta   90.00
_cell.angle_gamma   90.00
#
_symmetry.space_group_name_H-M   'P 1'
#
loop_
_entity.id
_entity.type
_entity.pdbx_description
1 polymer ?
#
loop_
_entity_poly.entity_id
_entity_poly.type
_entity_poly.pdbx_seq_one_letter_code
_entity_poly.pdbx_strand_id
1 'polypeptide(L)'
;MTGLELLAEPVADGIASFAFNLLPKVGSQAVAEIRNLFFNASRKYVHTYRQRHCQLKVLGMREPVDLAKVYTGVKFLDEDDVLGFESPQALEQQYRKTRFRSSIGRRNSNEKRSGIDVANEKQYLMVLGAPGAGKSTFLRKLGLEALRTFHHGHVAYHHRKIPVLLELKRFETDNIDIEMLISEEFRHCGFPAPNEFVQQALRQGKLLILLDGLDEVPTANLDNVICTIQNFVDRYDQNRFIGSCRTAAYHGGFTRFSDVGMADFDNEQIEQFIKNWFSSAQDAERGTSQRCWETLQEEKNRAAKELAHTPLLLTFLCLVYDRSQRFPANRSSLYQRALRILLEEWAAEKRINRDEIYEGLSIELEEGLLSEIAFAGFESNRLFFSRRELTAQIKDFLASNLNVPKILDGEAVLQAIEVQQGILVERAEDAYSFSHLTLQEYLTAQCLADNHHWDSVIAAHATDRRWREVLLLTPGLLTGKQGANHLLEALEHKANQCLNSIKLQRLGQWAAASTNNSLGSFRPVAKRVAAIYLALALNRELNRDLARTHILERARALALVLDPDHARIIEMNLARTLTLNHALTRVHKSDLDITRAISRGITLAKRFARLNIFTSVNCLDLLKGLQTLKSSIPTQETSEYQKQIFQARVLKLWFSSLGISPDDWHLSPTDAQALADYFYICELMVRCKQMAVRVSPQIWAGIESRLVTASTEHRALGEPNWLNMHTVQPSLAKHA
;
A
#
# COMPACT_ATOMS: atom_id res chain seq x y z
N MET A 1 9.37 -27.72 18.01
CA MET A 1 8.47 -28.01 19.14
C MET A 1 8.20 -26.69 19.84
N THR A 2 6.94 -26.29 19.99
CA THR A 2 6.61 -25.10 20.81
C THR A 2 6.92 -25.45 22.26
N GLY A 3 7.51 -24.56 23.06
CA GLY A 3 7.80 -24.83 24.48
C GLY A 3 6.61 -25.39 25.27
N LEU A 4 5.37 -25.16 24.83
CA LEU A 4 4.15 -25.72 25.42
C LEU A 4 3.97 -27.24 25.32
N GLU A 5 4.59 -27.94 24.36
CA GLU A 5 4.57 -29.42 24.31
C GLU A 5 5.28 -30.02 25.54
N LEU A 6 6.34 -29.35 26.00
CA LEU A 6 7.07 -29.67 27.22
C LEU A 6 6.34 -29.16 28.49
N LEU A 7 5.45 -28.18 28.34
CA LEU A 7 4.71 -27.55 29.46
C LEU A 7 3.26 -28.03 29.59
N ALA A 8 2.79 -28.95 28.73
CA ALA A 8 1.40 -29.38 28.72
C ALA A 8 1.00 -30.11 30.02
N GLU A 9 1.86 -30.99 30.54
CA GLU A 9 1.60 -31.73 31.78
C GLU A 9 1.60 -30.80 33.01
N PRO A 10 2.60 -29.91 33.23
CA PRO A 10 2.55 -29.01 34.37
C PRO A 10 1.42 -27.98 34.29
N VAL A 11 1.07 -27.50 33.09
CA VAL A 11 -0.11 -26.62 32.91
C VAL A 11 -1.40 -27.37 33.26
N ALA A 12 -1.54 -28.62 32.80
CA ALA A 12 -2.68 -29.46 33.13
C ALA A 12 -2.81 -29.71 34.64
N ASP A 13 -1.69 -29.98 35.33
CA ASP A 13 -1.66 -30.12 36.79
C ASP A 13 -2.08 -28.82 37.51
N GLY A 14 -1.57 -27.68 37.03
CA GLY A 14 -1.93 -26.37 37.55
C GLY A 14 -3.41 -26.03 37.38
N ILE A 15 -4.02 -26.41 36.25
CA ILE A 15 -5.47 -26.26 36.00
C ILE A 15 -6.26 -27.25 36.85
N ALA A 16 -5.84 -28.51 36.94
CA ALA A 16 -6.53 -29.53 37.72
C ALA A 16 -6.60 -29.18 39.20
N SER A 17 -5.48 -28.73 39.77
CA SER A 17 -5.42 -28.23 41.15
C SER A 17 -6.31 -27.00 41.34
N PHE A 18 -6.31 -26.08 40.36
CA PHE A 18 -7.13 -24.88 40.41
C PHE A 18 -8.62 -25.19 40.30
N ALA A 19 -9.01 -26.12 39.43
CA ALA A 19 -10.38 -26.56 39.19
C ALA A 19 -10.93 -27.39 40.35
N PHE A 20 -10.13 -28.31 40.90
CA PHE A 20 -10.49 -29.13 42.05
C PHE A 20 -10.89 -28.27 43.27
N ASN A 21 -10.20 -27.15 43.48
CA ASN A 21 -10.48 -26.24 44.59
C ASN A 21 -11.81 -25.46 44.44
N LEU A 22 -12.49 -25.56 43.29
CA LEU A 22 -13.79 -24.91 43.05
C LEU A 22 -14.98 -25.77 43.50
N LEU A 23 -14.77 -27.07 43.74
CA LEU A 23 -15.81 -27.98 44.19
C LEU A 23 -15.96 -27.99 45.72
N PRO A 24 -17.16 -28.33 46.25
CA PRO A 24 -17.37 -28.51 47.68
C PRO A 24 -16.43 -29.58 48.27
N LYS A 25 -16.08 -29.47 49.57
CA LYS A 25 -15.20 -30.43 50.24
C LYS A 25 -15.77 -31.85 50.19
N VAL A 26 -15.05 -32.76 49.52
CA VAL A 26 -15.38 -34.20 49.42
C VAL A 26 -14.56 -35.00 50.45
N GLY A 27 -15.08 -36.14 50.90
CA GLY A 27 -14.40 -37.04 51.86
C GLY A 27 -13.04 -37.56 51.36
N SER A 28 -12.11 -37.83 52.28
CA SER A 28 -10.67 -38.02 52.03
C SER A 28 -10.30 -39.09 50.99
N GLN A 29 -11.07 -40.16 50.86
CA GLN A 29 -10.79 -41.27 49.94
C GLN A 29 -11.20 -40.95 48.49
N ALA A 30 -12.25 -40.14 48.29
CA ALA A 30 -12.70 -39.70 46.97
C ALA A 30 -11.84 -38.55 46.39
N VAL A 31 -11.05 -37.87 47.23
CA VAL A 31 -10.22 -36.71 46.82
C VAL A 31 -9.16 -37.10 45.79
N ALA A 32 -8.51 -38.25 45.94
CA ALA A 32 -7.44 -38.68 45.03
C ALA A 32 -7.96 -39.07 43.65
N GLU A 33 -9.08 -39.81 43.61
CA GLU A 33 -9.73 -40.21 42.34
C GLU A 33 -10.27 -39.01 41.57
N ILE A 34 -10.94 -38.09 42.26
CA ILE A 34 -11.48 -36.87 41.65
C ILE A 34 -10.34 -35.99 41.13
N ARG A 35 -9.22 -35.85 41.86
CA ARG A 35 -8.04 -35.12 41.37
C ARG A 35 -7.48 -35.71 40.09
N ASN A 36 -7.38 -37.05 39.99
CA ASN A 36 -6.94 -37.71 38.76
C ASN A 36 -7.90 -37.48 37.58
N LEU A 37 -9.21 -37.44 37.83
CA LEU A 37 -10.20 -37.11 36.79
C LEU A 37 -10.00 -35.68 36.27
N PHE A 38 -9.84 -34.70 37.17
CA PHE A 38 -9.55 -33.31 36.79
C PHE A 38 -8.22 -33.17 36.07
N PHE A 39 -7.19 -33.93 36.45
CA PHE A 39 -5.90 -33.95 35.77
C PHE A 39 -6.04 -34.41 34.32
N ASN A 40 -6.68 -35.57 34.11
CA ASN A 40 -6.91 -36.11 32.77
C ASN A 40 -7.77 -35.17 31.90
N ALA A 41 -8.82 -34.59 32.51
CA ALA A 41 -9.69 -33.65 31.82
C ALA A 41 -8.96 -32.35 31.45
N SER A 42 -8.14 -31.81 32.35
CA SER A 42 -7.33 -30.60 32.11
C SER A 42 -6.29 -30.84 31.03
N ARG A 43 -5.65 -32.01 31.00
CA ARG A 43 -4.73 -32.43 29.95
C ARG A 43 -5.43 -32.46 28.59
N LYS A 44 -6.62 -33.07 28.53
CA LYS A 44 -7.45 -33.10 27.32
C LYS A 44 -7.89 -31.70 26.90
N TYR A 45 -8.20 -30.82 27.85
CA TYR A 45 -8.59 -29.43 27.58
C TYR A 45 -7.47 -28.62 26.95
N VAL A 46 -6.27 -28.62 27.53
CA VAL A 46 -5.09 -27.92 26.97
C VAL A 46 -4.80 -28.41 25.55
N HIS A 47 -4.87 -29.73 25.33
CA HIS A 47 -4.66 -30.32 24.01
C HIS A 47 -5.74 -29.90 23.00
N THR A 48 -7.02 -29.99 23.40
CA THR A 48 -8.17 -29.64 22.56
C THR A 48 -8.17 -28.16 22.21
N TYR A 49 -7.86 -27.29 23.18
CA TYR A 49 -7.74 -25.84 22.95
C TYR A 49 -6.67 -25.54 21.90
N ARG A 50 -5.50 -26.17 22.00
CA ARG A 50 -4.40 -25.99 21.03
C ARG A 50 -4.76 -26.50 19.64
N GLN A 51 -5.41 -27.67 19.55
CA GLN A 51 -5.81 -28.23 18.26
C GLN A 51 -6.89 -27.40 17.57
N ARG A 52 -7.91 -26.94 18.32
CA ARG A 52 -9.02 -26.16 17.76
C ARG A 52 -8.63 -24.72 17.44
N HIS A 53 -7.89 -24.07 18.34
CA HIS A 53 -7.73 -22.61 18.29
C HIS A 53 -6.31 -22.15 17.92
N CYS A 54 -5.28 -22.99 18.07
CA CYS A 54 -3.89 -22.59 17.80
C CYS A 54 -3.32 -23.15 16.50
N GLN A 55 -4.17 -23.68 15.62
CA GLN A 55 -3.80 -24.07 14.25
C GLN A 55 -4.31 -23.00 13.28
N LEU A 56 -3.38 -22.28 12.64
CA LEU A 56 -3.70 -21.26 11.65
C LEU A 56 -3.67 -21.87 10.25
N LYS A 57 -4.76 -21.71 9.50
CA LYS A 57 -4.84 -22.06 8.09
C LYS A 57 -5.62 -20.96 7.38
N VAL A 58 -4.94 -20.21 6.53
CA VAL A 58 -5.55 -19.23 5.61
C VAL A 58 -5.51 -19.75 4.18
N LEU A 59 -6.29 -19.13 3.30
CA LEU A 59 -6.41 -19.48 1.90
C LEU A 59 -5.03 -19.46 1.21
N GLY A 60 -4.71 -20.54 0.51
CA GLY A 60 -3.42 -20.75 -0.14
C GLY A 60 -2.36 -21.47 0.70
N MET A 61 -2.59 -21.71 1.99
CA MET A 61 -1.75 -22.61 2.80
C MET A 61 -2.03 -24.08 2.48
N ARG A 62 -0.97 -24.88 2.34
CA ARG A 62 -1.09 -26.34 2.13
C ARG A 62 -1.50 -27.05 3.42
N GLU A 63 -0.83 -26.71 4.51
CA GLU A 63 -1.01 -27.30 5.84
C GLU A 63 -1.19 -26.20 6.89
N PRO A 64 -1.92 -26.46 7.98
CA PRO A 64 -2.01 -25.52 9.09
C PRO A 64 -0.65 -25.32 9.77
N VAL A 65 -0.43 -24.13 10.31
CA VAL A 65 0.78 -23.78 11.07
C VAL A 65 0.41 -23.44 12.51
N ASP A 66 1.26 -23.85 13.45
CA ASP A 66 1.10 -23.54 14.87
C ASP A 66 1.21 -22.03 15.10
N LEU A 67 0.14 -21.43 15.64
CA LEU A 67 0.04 -20.02 15.99
C LEU A 67 1.26 -19.53 16.78
N ALA A 68 1.75 -20.31 17.75
CA ALA A 68 2.84 -19.87 18.60
C ALA A 68 4.18 -19.73 17.86
N LYS A 69 4.34 -20.34 16.68
CA LYS A 69 5.55 -20.23 15.86
C LYS A 69 5.54 -18.97 14.99
N VAL A 70 4.37 -18.55 14.52
CA VAL A 70 4.21 -17.46 13.55
C VAL A 70 3.68 -16.17 14.15
N TYR A 71 3.20 -16.19 15.40
CA TYR A 71 2.59 -15.03 16.03
C TYR A 71 3.59 -13.88 16.23
N THR A 72 3.18 -12.70 15.79
CA THR A 72 3.84 -11.43 16.08
C THR A 72 2.94 -10.61 16.99
N GLY A 73 3.52 -9.98 18.03
CA GLY A 73 2.78 -9.16 18.97
C GLY A 73 2.02 -8.03 18.28
N VAL A 74 0.71 -7.95 18.50
CA VAL A 74 -0.15 -6.86 18.03
C VAL A 74 0.00 -5.64 18.92
N LYS A 75 -0.24 -4.45 18.35
CA LYS A 75 -0.26 -3.18 19.06
C LYS A 75 -1.65 -2.55 18.96
N PHE A 76 -2.08 -1.86 20.00
CA PHE A 76 -3.35 -1.14 20.04
C PHE A 76 -3.14 0.37 20.01
N LEU A 77 -4.12 1.05 19.42
CA LEU A 77 -4.29 2.50 19.44
C LEU A 77 -5.16 2.88 20.64
N ASP A 78 -4.99 4.11 21.12
CA ASP A 78 -5.75 4.63 22.26
C ASP A 78 -7.21 4.95 21.89
N GLU A 79 -8.10 5.02 22.89
CA GLU A 79 -9.56 5.20 22.73
C GLU A 79 -9.91 6.46 21.88
N ASP A 80 -9.16 7.56 22.05
CA ASP A 80 -9.38 8.84 21.34
C ASP A 80 -9.07 8.79 19.83
N ASP A 81 -8.31 7.79 19.36
CA ASP A 81 -7.95 7.63 17.95
C ASP A 81 -9.02 6.87 17.14
N VAL A 82 -10.00 6.25 17.82
CA VAL A 82 -11.04 5.44 17.18
C VAL A 82 -12.24 6.29 16.69
N LEU A 83 -12.47 7.48 17.27
CA LEU A 83 -13.71 8.25 17.08
C LEU A 83 -13.51 9.72 16.65
N GLY A 84 -12.29 10.19 16.44
CA GLY A 84 -11.99 11.64 16.41
C GLY A 84 -11.82 12.29 15.04
N PHE A 85 -12.89 12.50 14.27
CA PHE A 85 -12.85 13.47 13.16
C PHE A 85 -14.04 14.44 13.18
N GLU A 86 -13.73 15.74 13.25
CA GLU A 86 -14.73 16.83 13.29
C GLU A 86 -15.50 16.99 11.96
N SER A 87 -14.94 16.53 10.83
CA SER A 87 -15.62 16.53 9.52
C SER A 87 -14.90 15.64 8.48
N PRO A 88 -15.61 15.16 7.43
CA PRO A 88 -15.01 14.42 6.31
C PRO A 88 -13.90 15.19 5.56
N GLN A 89 -13.98 16.53 5.54
CA GLN A 89 -13.00 17.39 4.88
C GLN A 89 -11.69 17.50 5.68
N ALA A 90 -11.78 17.63 7.01
CA ALA A 90 -10.61 17.62 7.89
C ALA A 90 -9.89 16.27 7.83
N LEU A 91 -10.68 15.20 7.81
CA LEU A 91 -10.23 13.83 7.61
C LEU A 91 -9.46 13.70 6.28
N GLU A 92 -10.05 14.13 5.17
CA GLU A 92 -9.42 14.08 3.84
C GLU A 92 -8.11 14.89 3.75
N GLN A 93 -8.06 16.10 4.34
CA GLN A 93 -6.84 16.91 4.35
C GLN A 93 -5.71 16.26 5.15
N GLN A 94 -6.03 15.59 6.26
CA GLN A 94 -5.05 14.86 7.06
C GLN A 94 -4.47 13.69 6.26
N TYR A 95 -5.30 12.93 5.55
CA TYR A 95 -4.83 11.84 4.67
C TYR A 95 -3.89 12.29 3.57
N ARG A 96 -4.24 13.38 2.89
CA ARG A 96 -3.39 13.94 1.84
C ARG A 96 -2.03 14.39 2.38
N LYS A 97 -1.94 14.78 3.67
CA LYS A 97 -0.69 15.18 4.34
C LYS A 97 0.15 13.98 4.78
N THR A 98 -0.44 12.89 5.27
CA THR A 98 0.32 11.74 5.80
C THR A 98 1.06 10.94 4.73
N ARG A 99 0.71 11.04 3.44
CA ARG A 99 1.37 10.36 2.30
C ARG A 99 1.53 8.83 2.41
N PHE A 100 1.03 8.21 3.48
CA PHE A 100 1.06 6.77 3.70
C PHE A 100 -0.07 6.12 2.89
N ARG A 101 0.33 5.22 1.99
CA ARG A 101 -0.54 4.38 1.16
C ARG A 101 -1.06 3.12 1.89
N SER A 102 -0.79 3.02 3.20
CA SER A 102 -1.25 1.94 4.08
C SER A 102 -2.76 2.07 4.37
N SER A 103 -3.30 1.31 5.34
CA SER A 103 -4.73 1.41 5.65
C SER A 103 -5.13 2.86 5.94
N ILE A 104 -6.20 3.30 5.30
CA ILE A 104 -6.68 4.69 5.34
C ILE A 104 -7.29 4.91 6.73
N GLY A 105 -6.56 5.29 7.79
CA GLY A 105 -7.21 6.06 8.86
C GLY A 105 -6.76 5.99 10.28
N ARG A 106 -5.45 6.08 10.52
CA ARG A 106 -4.95 6.06 11.89
C ARG A 106 -4.05 7.26 12.11
N ARG A 107 -4.37 8.08 13.11
CA ARG A 107 -3.57 9.23 13.54
C ARG A 107 -2.13 8.78 13.78
N ASN A 108 -1.19 9.67 13.46
CA ASN A 108 0.25 9.47 13.67
C ASN A 108 0.70 9.99 15.05
N SER A 109 -0.16 9.94 16.08
CA SER A 109 0.21 10.44 17.41
C SER A 109 -0.63 9.84 18.55
N ASN A 110 -0.15 8.73 19.13
CA ASN A 110 0.08 8.49 20.56
C ASN A 110 0.63 7.06 20.73
N GLU A 111 1.27 6.76 21.86
CA GLU A 111 2.01 5.51 22.12
C GLU A 111 1.23 4.26 21.70
N LYS A 112 1.70 3.56 20.65
CA LYS A 112 1.19 2.23 20.33
C LYS A 112 1.51 1.30 21.50
N ARG A 113 0.48 0.75 22.15
CA ARG A 113 0.65 -0.12 23.33
C ARG A 113 0.62 -1.59 22.93
N SER A 114 1.37 -2.45 23.62
CA SER A 114 1.30 -3.91 23.44
C SER A 114 -0.11 -4.41 23.75
N GLY A 115 -0.68 -5.22 22.85
CA GLY A 115 -2.04 -5.73 23.05
C GLY A 115 -2.20 -6.61 24.30
N ILE A 116 -1.14 -7.33 24.69
CA ILE A 116 -1.16 -8.14 25.93
C ILE A 116 -1.15 -7.23 27.17
N ASP A 117 -0.42 -6.11 27.13
CA ASP A 117 -0.33 -5.18 28.25
C ASP A 117 -1.69 -4.53 28.50
N VAL A 118 -2.37 -4.10 27.42
CA VAL A 118 -3.74 -3.58 27.50
C VAL A 118 -4.71 -4.65 28.01
N ALA A 119 -4.59 -5.90 27.55
CA ALA A 119 -5.42 -7.00 28.04
C ALA A 119 -5.16 -7.36 29.52
N ASN A 120 -3.95 -7.11 30.04
CA ASN A 120 -3.65 -7.23 31.46
C ASN A 120 -4.34 -6.13 32.29
N GLU A 121 -4.46 -4.91 31.76
CA GLU A 121 -5.09 -3.78 32.45
C GLU A 121 -6.61 -3.86 32.43
N LYS A 122 -7.21 -4.17 31.28
CA LYS A 122 -8.66 -4.08 31.06
C LYS A 122 -9.34 -5.41 31.29
N GLN A 123 -10.27 -5.44 32.25
CA GLN A 123 -11.08 -6.63 32.55
C GLN A 123 -12.14 -6.91 31.48
N TYR A 124 -12.72 -5.85 30.92
CA TYR A 124 -13.71 -5.88 29.85
C TYR A 124 -13.12 -5.12 28.66
N LEU A 125 -12.78 -5.83 27.60
CA LEU A 125 -12.05 -5.25 26.46
C LEU A 125 -12.73 -5.64 25.15
N MET A 126 -13.04 -4.68 24.30
CA MET A 126 -13.51 -4.92 22.94
C MET A 126 -12.40 -4.55 21.95
N VAL A 127 -11.92 -5.54 21.20
CA VAL A 127 -10.86 -5.35 20.21
C VAL A 127 -11.49 -5.08 18.85
N LEU A 128 -11.36 -3.83 18.38
CA LEU A 128 -11.87 -3.35 17.11
C LEU A 128 -10.76 -3.35 16.05
N GLY A 129 -11.11 -3.61 14.79
CA GLY A 129 -10.14 -3.49 13.70
C GLY A 129 -10.67 -3.96 12.35
N ALA A 130 -9.93 -3.62 11.30
CA ALA A 130 -10.23 -4.00 9.92
C ALA A 130 -10.19 -5.54 9.72
N PRO A 131 -10.78 -6.05 8.61
CA PRO A 131 -10.61 -7.45 8.22
C PRO A 131 -9.12 -7.80 8.04
N GLY A 132 -8.76 -9.04 8.38
CA GLY A 132 -7.37 -9.51 8.26
C GLY A 132 -6.36 -8.86 9.21
N ALA A 133 -6.79 -7.97 10.12
CA ALA A 133 -5.91 -7.30 11.09
C ALA A 133 -5.35 -8.25 12.16
N GLY A 134 -5.96 -9.42 12.36
CA GLY A 134 -5.50 -10.44 13.32
C GLY A 134 -6.23 -10.46 14.66
N LYS A 135 -7.46 -9.94 14.75
CA LYS A 135 -8.29 -9.92 15.97
C LYS A 135 -8.50 -11.31 16.57
N SER A 136 -9.02 -12.26 15.79
CA SER A 136 -9.21 -13.66 16.20
C SER A 136 -7.89 -14.32 16.58
N THR A 137 -6.81 -14.03 15.82
CA THR A 137 -5.46 -14.49 16.12
C THR A 137 -4.96 -14.00 17.48
N PHE A 138 -5.25 -12.74 17.83
CA PHE A 138 -4.93 -12.16 19.13
C PHE A 138 -5.72 -12.83 20.27
N LEU A 139 -7.05 -13.02 20.15
CA LEU A 139 -7.85 -13.72 21.16
C LEU A 139 -7.33 -15.14 21.40
N ARG A 140 -7.08 -15.91 20.33
CA ARG A 140 -6.52 -17.26 20.40
C ARG A 140 -5.18 -17.28 21.13
N LYS A 141 -4.29 -16.33 20.79
CA LYS A 141 -2.99 -16.17 21.45
C LYS A 141 -3.13 -15.81 22.92
N LEU A 142 -4.06 -14.93 23.26
CA LEU A 142 -4.30 -14.52 24.63
C LEU A 142 -4.75 -15.69 25.51
N GLY A 143 -5.66 -16.52 25.01
CA GLY A 143 -6.01 -17.76 25.71
C GLY A 143 -4.82 -18.72 25.85
N LEU A 144 -3.95 -18.80 24.85
CA LEU A 144 -2.71 -19.59 24.98
C LEU A 144 -1.79 -19.05 26.10
N GLU A 145 -1.65 -17.74 26.23
CA GLU A 145 -0.89 -17.12 27.33
C GLU A 145 -1.59 -17.32 28.68
N ALA A 146 -2.92 -17.28 28.73
CA ALA A 146 -3.69 -17.59 29.94
C ALA A 146 -3.45 -19.03 30.42
N LEU A 147 -3.39 -20.02 29.52
CA LEU A 147 -3.03 -21.40 29.88
C LEU A 147 -1.61 -21.47 30.48
N ARG A 148 -0.65 -20.69 29.97
CA ARG A 148 0.73 -20.69 30.47
C ARG A 148 0.85 -20.20 31.92
N THR A 149 -0.10 -19.40 32.41
CA THR A 149 -0.11 -18.91 33.80
C THR A 149 -0.25 -20.02 34.85
N PHE A 150 -0.68 -21.21 34.43
CA PHE A 150 -0.78 -22.39 35.29
C PHE A 150 0.55 -23.13 35.47
N HIS A 151 1.63 -22.65 34.82
CA HIS A 151 3.00 -23.10 35.03
C HIS A 151 3.85 -22.00 35.70
N HIS A 152 4.82 -22.37 36.53
CA HIS A 152 5.85 -21.46 37.05
C HIS A 152 6.76 -20.91 35.94
N GLY A 153 6.68 -19.63 35.64
CA GLY A 153 7.54 -18.96 34.66
C GLY A 153 7.15 -17.51 34.39
N HIS A 154 7.98 -16.78 33.66
CA HIS A 154 7.61 -15.46 33.15
C HIS A 154 6.55 -15.63 32.05
N VAL A 155 5.35 -15.15 32.32
CA VAL A 155 4.20 -15.19 31.39
C VAL A 155 3.82 -13.77 31.02
N ALA A 156 3.57 -13.50 29.74
CA ALA A 156 3.24 -12.15 29.29
C ALA A 156 1.87 -11.69 29.80
N TYR A 157 0.92 -12.63 29.89
CA TYR A 157 -0.38 -12.41 30.54
C TYR A 157 -0.31 -12.86 32.00
N HIS A 158 -0.78 -12.05 32.94
CA HIS A 158 -0.54 -12.29 34.37
C HIS A 158 -1.76 -12.80 35.14
N HIS A 159 -2.94 -12.85 34.52
CA HIS A 159 -4.16 -13.30 35.19
C HIS A 159 -4.33 -14.82 35.09
N ARG A 160 -4.24 -15.51 36.22
CA ARG A 160 -4.47 -16.96 36.31
C ARG A 160 -5.96 -17.30 36.20
N LYS A 161 -6.45 -17.42 34.97
CA LYS A 161 -7.86 -17.70 34.60
C LYS A 161 -7.90 -18.78 33.51
N ILE A 162 -8.90 -19.67 33.55
CA ILE A 162 -9.07 -20.69 32.50
C ILE A 162 -9.72 -20.02 31.27
N PRO A 163 -9.07 -20.03 30.09
CA PRO A 163 -9.59 -19.37 28.89
C PRO A 163 -10.66 -20.23 28.23
N VAL A 164 -11.78 -19.62 27.84
CA VAL A 164 -12.85 -20.24 27.04
C VAL A 164 -13.11 -19.33 25.84
N LEU A 165 -12.98 -19.87 24.63
CA LEU A 165 -13.19 -19.13 23.39
C LEU A 165 -14.53 -19.53 22.77
N LEU A 166 -15.42 -18.56 22.64
CA LEU A 166 -16.74 -18.70 22.02
C LEU A 166 -16.72 -17.93 20.71
N GLU A 167 -16.93 -18.65 19.60
CA GLU A 167 -17.12 -18.04 18.28
C GLU A 167 -18.58 -17.59 18.17
N LEU A 168 -18.80 -16.28 18.03
CA LEU A 168 -20.14 -15.68 18.10
C LEU A 168 -21.01 -16.03 16.90
N LYS A 169 -20.43 -16.43 15.76
CA LYS A 169 -21.19 -17.00 14.63
C LYS A 169 -22.09 -18.19 14.99
N ARG A 170 -21.80 -18.90 16.10
CA ARG A 170 -22.62 -20.04 16.58
C ARG A 170 -23.92 -19.60 17.25
N PHE A 171 -24.12 -18.31 17.44
CA PHE A 171 -25.26 -17.73 18.15
C PHE A 171 -26.41 -17.48 17.15
N GLU A 172 -26.88 -18.57 16.52
CA GLU A 172 -27.85 -18.54 15.42
C GLU A 172 -29.32 -18.52 15.88
N THR A 173 -29.59 -18.78 17.16
CA THR A 173 -30.95 -18.95 17.71
C THR A 173 -31.29 -17.92 18.77
N ASP A 174 -32.57 -17.65 18.97
CA ASP A 174 -33.05 -16.68 19.97
C ASP A 174 -32.72 -17.08 21.42
N ASN A 175 -32.60 -18.38 21.70
CA ASN A 175 -32.32 -18.91 23.04
C ASN A 175 -30.85 -19.25 23.21
N ILE A 176 -30.02 -18.23 23.39
CA ILE A 176 -28.60 -18.38 23.68
C ILE A 176 -28.40 -18.62 25.18
N ASP A 177 -27.84 -19.78 25.53
CA ASP A 177 -27.38 -20.07 26.88
C ASP A 177 -25.84 -20.15 26.92
N ILE A 178 -25.22 -19.03 27.31
CA ILE A 178 -23.76 -18.92 27.42
C ILE A 178 -23.20 -19.88 28.49
N GLU A 179 -23.90 -20.11 29.60
CA GLU A 179 -23.44 -21.05 30.64
C GLU A 179 -23.38 -22.48 30.09
N MET A 180 -24.39 -22.86 29.30
CA MET A 180 -24.46 -24.15 28.66
C MET A 180 -23.37 -24.32 27.60
N LEU A 181 -23.13 -23.31 26.75
CA LEU A 181 -22.06 -23.33 25.75
C LEU A 181 -20.68 -23.51 26.41
N ILE A 182 -20.41 -22.80 27.51
CA ILE A 182 -19.17 -22.97 28.28
C ILE A 182 -19.11 -24.38 28.87
N SER A 183 -20.21 -24.88 29.43
CA SER A 183 -20.29 -26.23 30.01
C SER A 183 -20.04 -27.33 28.98
N GLU A 184 -20.47 -27.14 27.73
CA GLU A 184 -20.16 -28.07 26.65
C GLU A 184 -18.65 -28.15 26.40
N GLU A 185 -17.91 -27.04 26.36
CA GLU A 185 -16.45 -27.06 26.14
C GLU A 185 -15.72 -27.93 27.18
N PHE A 186 -16.13 -27.84 28.45
CA PHE A 186 -15.57 -28.68 29.53
C PHE A 186 -16.07 -30.13 29.47
N ARG A 187 -17.34 -30.36 29.10
CA ARG A 187 -17.92 -31.70 28.93
C ARG A 187 -17.19 -32.50 27.86
N HIS A 188 -16.91 -31.90 26.70
CA HIS A 188 -16.14 -32.54 25.63
C HIS A 188 -14.75 -32.99 26.09
N CYS A 189 -14.18 -32.29 27.08
CA CYS A 189 -12.88 -32.60 27.67
C CYS A 189 -12.95 -33.58 28.85
N GLY A 190 -14.16 -34.01 29.26
CA GLY A 190 -14.35 -35.01 30.32
C GLY A 190 -14.24 -34.45 31.74
N PHE A 191 -14.49 -33.15 31.94
CA PHE A 191 -14.53 -32.57 33.29
C PHE A 191 -15.66 -33.20 34.13
N PRO A 192 -15.40 -33.57 35.39
CA PRO A 192 -16.45 -34.02 36.32
C PRO A 192 -17.46 -32.90 36.59
N ALA A 193 -18.75 -33.26 36.59
CA ALA A 193 -19.87 -32.35 36.87
C ALA A 193 -19.73 -30.97 36.17
N PRO A 194 -19.66 -30.94 34.82
CA PRO A 194 -19.22 -29.76 34.07
C PRO A 194 -20.09 -28.52 34.33
N ASN A 195 -21.42 -28.70 34.48
CA ASN A 195 -22.33 -27.58 34.76
C ASN A 195 -22.07 -26.95 36.14
N GLU A 196 -21.88 -27.77 37.17
CA GLU A 196 -21.58 -27.30 38.54
C GLU A 196 -20.21 -26.65 38.61
N PHE A 197 -19.21 -27.26 37.96
CA PHE A 197 -17.88 -26.70 37.82
C PHE A 197 -17.91 -25.32 37.15
N VAL A 198 -18.60 -25.18 36.01
CA VAL A 198 -18.71 -23.91 35.28
C VAL A 198 -19.43 -22.86 36.11
N GLN A 199 -20.53 -23.20 36.77
CA GLN A 199 -21.26 -22.27 37.63
C GLN A 199 -20.38 -21.74 38.77
N GLN A 200 -19.60 -22.62 39.41
CA GLN A 200 -18.66 -22.21 40.47
C GLN A 200 -17.50 -21.38 39.91
N ALA A 201 -16.94 -21.78 38.77
CA ALA A 201 -15.88 -21.04 38.10
C ALA A 201 -16.33 -19.63 37.71
N LEU A 202 -17.53 -19.48 37.16
CA LEU A 202 -18.13 -18.19 36.82
C LEU A 202 -18.36 -17.33 38.07
N ARG A 203 -18.98 -17.87 39.12
CA ARG A 203 -19.23 -17.13 40.38
C ARG A 203 -17.94 -16.66 41.06
N GLN A 204 -16.88 -17.47 41.02
CA GLN A 204 -15.59 -17.13 41.63
C GLN A 204 -14.67 -16.32 40.69
N GLY A 205 -15.17 -15.94 39.51
CA GLY A 205 -14.41 -15.15 38.54
C GLY A 205 -13.22 -15.89 37.94
N LYS A 206 -13.26 -17.21 37.75
CA LYS A 206 -12.09 -18.03 37.42
C LYS A 206 -11.86 -18.19 35.92
N LEU A 207 -12.72 -17.61 35.08
CA LEU A 207 -12.67 -17.73 33.63
C LEU A 207 -12.16 -16.46 32.95
N LEU A 208 -11.47 -16.67 31.83
CA LEU A 208 -11.22 -15.67 30.80
C LEU A 208 -12.11 -16.03 29.62
N ILE A 209 -13.11 -15.21 29.34
CA ILE A 209 -14.12 -15.48 28.32
C ILE A 209 -13.78 -14.64 27.11
N LEU A 210 -13.43 -15.32 26.02
CA LEU A 210 -13.04 -14.73 24.75
C LEU A 210 -14.22 -14.86 23.78
N LEU A 211 -14.75 -13.73 23.32
CA LEU A 211 -15.92 -13.65 22.44
C LEU A 211 -15.45 -13.20 21.06
N ASP A 212 -15.31 -14.13 20.12
CA ASP A 212 -14.70 -13.86 18.82
C ASP A 212 -15.75 -13.66 17.73
N GLY A 213 -15.66 -12.54 17.00
CA GLY A 213 -16.43 -12.30 15.78
C GLY A 213 -17.86 -11.83 16.00
N LEU A 214 -18.06 -10.75 16.76
CA LEU A 214 -19.40 -10.16 16.92
C LEU A 214 -20.02 -9.75 15.57
N ASP A 215 -19.18 -9.36 14.61
CA ASP A 215 -19.56 -9.05 13.23
C ASP A 215 -20.05 -10.25 12.41
N GLU A 216 -19.83 -11.47 12.88
CA GLU A 216 -20.29 -12.71 12.24
C GLU A 216 -21.69 -13.14 12.68
N VAL A 217 -22.29 -12.43 13.66
CA VAL A 217 -23.66 -12.68 14.12
C VAL A 217 -24.66 -12.16 13.10
N PRO A 218 -25.68 -12.94 12.69
CA PRO A 218 -26.73 -12.47 11.81
C PRO A 218 -27.41 -11.21 12.38
N THR A 219 -27.66 -10.21 11.52
CA THR A 219 -28.22 -8.92 11.95
C THR A 219 -29.54 -9.07 12.70
N ALA A 220 -30.39 -10.03 12.32
CA ALA A 220 -31.65 -10.32 12.99
C ALA A 220 -31.50 -10.70 14.48
N ASN A 221 -30.34 -11.27 14.87
CA ASN A 221 -30.08 -11.77 16.21
C ASN A 221 -29.10 -10.89 17.01
N LEU A 222 -28.50 -9.87 16.37
CA LEU A 222 -27.39 -9.11 16.94
C LEU A 222 -27.77 -8.42 18.27
N ASP A 223 -28.92 -7.74 18.32
CA ASP A 223 -29.38 -7.05 19.54
C ASP A 223 -29.63 -8.01 20.69
N ASN A 224 -30.24 -9.17 20.39
CA ASN A 224 -30.48 -10.22 21.38
C ASN A 224 -29.15 -10.80 21.90
N VAL A 225 -28.19 -11.06 21.01
CA VAL A 225 -26.84 -11.53 21.38
C VAL A 225 -26.14 -10.50 22.26
N ILE A 226 -26.15 -9.22 21.91
CA ILE A 226 -25.56 -8.14 22.70
C ILE A 226 -26.20 -8.09 24.09
N CYS A 227 -27.54 -8.05 24.16
CA CYS A 227 -28.27 -8.04 25.44
C CYS A 227 -27.95 -9.29 26.28
N THR A 228 -27.87 -10.46 25.67
CA THR A 228 -27.56 -11.73 26.34
C THR A 228 -26.15 -11.72 26.91
N ILE A 229 -25.17 -11.25 26.15
CA ILE A 229 -23.78 -11.10 26.61
C ILE A 229 -23.70 -10.06 27.73
N GLN A 230 -24.36 -8.91 27.61
CA GLN A 230 -24.40 -7.90 28.68
C GLN A 230 -24.96 -8.47 29.99
N ASN A 231 -26.13 -9.10 29.94
CA ASN A 231 -26.75 -9.73 31.11
C ASN A 231 -25.83 -10.79 31.74
N PHE A 232 -25.13 -11.57 30.91
CA PHE A 232 -24.18 -12.56 31.37
C PHE A 232 -22.94 -11.94 32.03
N VAL A 233 -22.40 -10.87 31.43
CA VAL A 233 -21.27 -10.10 31.98
C VAL A 233 -21.65 -9.45 33.31
N ASP A 234 -22.84 -8.87 33.41
CA ASP A 234 -23.36 -8.27 34.65
C ASP A 234 -23.56 -9.30 35.76
N ARG A 235 -24.04 -10.50 35.40
CA ARG A 235 -24.24 -11.60 36.35
C ARG A 235 -22.92 -12.19 36.86
N TYR A 236 -21.88 -12.21 36.04
CA TYR A 236 -20.60 -12.87 36.32
C TYR A 236 -19.40 -11.92 36.22
N ASP A 237 -19.53 -10.77 36.86
CA ASP A 237 -18.63 -9.62 36.79
C ASP A 237 -17.22 -9.80 37.40
N GLN A 238 -16.90 -10.95 37.98
CA GLN A 238 -15.55 -11.24 38.48
C GLN A 238 -14.66 -11.93 37.42
N ASN A 239 -15.25 -12.32 36.28
CA ASN A 239 -14.51 -12.90 35.15
C ASN A 239 -13.94 -11.81 34.26
N ARG A 240 -12.96 -12.18 33.43
CA ARG A 240 -12.43 -11.29 32.40
C ARG A 240 -13.09 -11.60 31.07
N PHE A 241 -13.48 -10.57 30.34
CA PHE A 241 -14.21 -10.67 29.08
C PHE A 241 -13.47 -9.89 28.01
N ILE A 242 -13.13 -10.56 26.92
CA ILE A 242 -12.43 -9.93 25.81
C ILE A 242 -13.15 -10.30 24.52
N GLY A 243 -13.77 -9.30 23.91
CA GLY A 243 -14.50 -9.40 22.66
C GLY A 243 -13.66 -8.99 21.46
N SER A 244 -14.04 -9.44 20.28
CA SER A 244 -13.55 -8.91 19.01
C SER A 244 -14.72 -8.55 18.09
N CYS A 245 -14.57 -7.45 17.37
CA CYS A 245 -15.53 -7.02 16.35
C CYS A 245 -14.80 -6.28 15.24
N ARG A 246 -15.32 -6.32 14.01
CA ARG A 246 -14.93 -5.35 12.99
C ARG A 246 -15.41 -3.97 13.38
N THR A 247 -14.55 -2.96 13.15
CA THR A 247 -14.89 -1.56 13.48
C THR A 247 -16.19 -1.12 12.80
N ALA A 248 -16.40 -1.49 11.53
CA ALA A 248 -17.58 -1.11 10.77
C ALA A 248 -18.88 -1.83 11.18
N ALA A 249 -18.78 -2.93 11.93
CA ALA A 249 -19.95 -3.66 12.43
C ALA A 249 -20.31 -3.27 13.87
N TYR A 250 -19.45 -2.47 14.52
CA TYR A 250 -19.57 -2.16 15.93
C TYR A 250 -20.31 -0.84 16.14
N HIS A 251 -21.56 -0.94 16.58
CA HIS A 251 -22.44 0.22 16.80
C HIS A 251 -22.50 0.63 18.28
N GLY A 252 -21.49 0.27 19.06
CA GLY A 252 -21.54 0.33 20.52
C GLY A 252 -22.50 -0.72 21.10
N GLY A 253 -22.86 -0.54 22.37
CA GLY A 253 -23.79 -1.46 23.04
C GLY A 253 -23.15 -2.40 24.05
N PHE A 254 -21.89 -2.22 24.46
CA PHE A 254 -21.29 -2.90 25.62
C PHE A 254 -20.83 -1.88 26.67
N THR A 255 -21.70 -1.55 27.61
CA THR A 255 -21.48 -0.45 28.58
C THR A 255 -20.24 -0.60 29.48
N ARG A 256 -19.82 -1.83 29.77
CA ARG A 256 -18.64 -2.12 30.60
C ARG A 256 -17.32 -2.20 29.84
N PHE A 257 -17.36 -2.35 28.51
CA PHE A 257 -16.17 -2.67 27.73
C PHE A 257 -15.41 -1.39 27.40
N SER A 258 -14.08 -1.44 27.53
CA SER A 258 -13.19 -0.47 26.89
C SER A 258 -12.94 -0.89 25.45
N ASP A 259 -13.12 0.04 24.51
CA ASP A 259 -12.94 -0.21 23.09
C ASP A 259 -11.51 0.15 22.66
N VAL A 260 -10.81 -0.75 21.98
CA VAL A 260 -9.44 -0.49 21.50
C VAL A 260 -9.27 -0.84 20.04
N GLY A 261 -8.58 0.02 19.29
CA GLY A 261 -8.30 -0.19 17.87
C GLY A 261 -7.01 -0.99 17.65
N MET A 262 -7.07 -2.13 16.97
CA MET A 262 -5.90 -2.92 16.59
C MET A 262 -5.11 -2.23 15.48
N ALA A 263 -3.87 -1.80 15.74
CA ALA A 263 -3.01 -1.06 14.81
C ALA A 263 -2.43 -1.94 13.69
N ASP A 264 -2.11 -1.29 12.56
CA ASP A 264 -1.36 -1.92 11.46
C ASP A 264 0.06 -2.29 11.91
N PHE A 265 0.62 -3.32 11.28
CA PHE A 265 2.01 -3.70 11.52
C PHE A 265 2.96 -2.58 11.09
N ASP A 266 3.90 -2.23 11.96
CA ASP A 266 5.07 -1.44 11.59
C ASP A 266 6.19 -2.32 11.01
N ASN A 267 7.28 -1.69 10.55
CA ASN A 267 8.41 -2.40 9.95
C ASN A 267 9.02 -3.45 10.89
N GLU A 268 9.04 -3.21 12.20
CA GLU A 268 9.58 -4.15 13.18
C GLU A 268 8.67 -5.38 13.30
N GLN A 269 7.36 -5.18 13.36
CA GLN A 269 6.38 -6.26 13.36
C GLN A 269 6.41 -7.07 12.06
N ILE A 270 6.57 -6.41 10.90
CA ILE A 270 6.72 -7.09 9.60
C ILE A 270 7.97 -7.96 9.58
N GLU A 271 9.12 -7.41 9.98
CA GLU A 271 10.38 -8.15 10.04
C GLU A 271 10.29 -9.35 11.00
N GLN A 272 9.70 -9.15 12.18
CA GLN A 272 9.50 -10.21 13.15
C GLN A 272 8.57 -11.30 12.62
N PHE A 273 7.50 -10.92 11.92
CA PHE A 273 6.59 -11.88 11.30
C PHE A 273 7.32 -12.72 10.24
N ILE A 274 8.12 -12.09 9.37
CA ILE A 274 8.91 -12.80 8.35
C ILE A 274 9.91 -13.77 9.01
N LYS A 275 10.59 -13.34 10.08
CA LYS A 275 11.50 -14.20 10.87
C LYS A 275 10.79 -15.40 11.47
N ASN A 276 9.61 -15.18 12.05
CA ASN A 276 8.78 -16.22 12.66
C ASN A 276 8.21 -17.19 11.61
N TRP A 277 7.84 -16.67 10.43
CA TRP A 277 7.31 -17.47 9.33
C TRP A 277 8.35 -18.41 8.73
N PHE A 278 9.55 -17.89 8.43
CA PHE A 278 10.67 -18.64 7.86
C PHE A 278 11.64 -19.10 8.94
N SER A 279 11.14 -19.92 9.88
CA SER A 279 11.89 -20.37 11.06
C SER A 279 12.36 -21.84 10.99
N SER A 280 12.18 -22.52 9.86
CA SER A 280 12.60 -23.92 9.74
C SER A 280 14.13 -24.03 9.70
N ALA A 281 14.68 -25.22 10.02
CA ALA A 281 16.13 -25.44 9.94
C ALA A 281 16.67 -25.18 8.53
N GLN A 282 15.90 -25.55 7.50
CA GLN A 282 16.23 -25.29 6.10
C GLN A 282 16.19 -23.79 5.76
N ASP A 283 15.25 -23.04 6.33
CA ASP A 283 15.20 -21.59 6.15
C ASP A 283 16.37 -20.89 6.81
N ALA A 284 16.77 -21.35 8.00
CA ALA A 284 17.92 -20.83 8.72
C ALA A 284 19.22 -21.04 7.94
N GLU A 285 19.45 -22.26 7.42
CA GLU A 285 20.61 -22.58 6.58
C GLU A 285 20.65 -21.71 5.32
N ARG A 286 19.49 -21.42 4.74
CA ARG A 286 19.34 -20.58 3.55
C ARG A 286 19.32 -19.09 3.85
N GLY A 287 19.17 -18.66 5.10
CA GLY A 287 18.87 -17.27 5.44
C GLY A 287 17.61 -16.73 4.74
N THR A 288 16.57 -17.55 4.56
CA THR A 288 15.36 -17.20 3.79
C THR A 288 14.67 -15.96 4.37
N SER A 289 14.54 -15.88 5.70
CA SER A 289 13.91 -14.76 6.40
C SER A 289 14.61 -13.43 6.11
N GLN A 290 15.94 -13.39 6.27
CA GLN A 290 16.75 -12.20 6.04
C GLN A 290 16.66 -11.74 4.58
N ARG A 291 16.77 -12.68 3.64
CA ARG A 291 16.66 -12.36 2.20
C ARG A 291 15.26 -11.87 1.82
N CYS A 292 14.21 -12.46 2.39
CA CYS A 292 12.83 -12.01 2.19
C CYS A 292 12.64 -10.56 2.68
N TRP A 293 13.13 -10.27 3.89
CA TRP A 293 13.08 -8.93 4.45
C TRP A 293 13.84 -7.90 3.60
N GLU A 294 15.09 -8.19 3.24
CA GLU A 294 15.91 -7.33 2.39
C GLU A 294 15.26 -7.08 1.03
N THR A 295 14.71 -8.14 0.42
CA THR A 295 13.97 -8.05 -0.85
C THR A 295 12.75 -7.15 -0.70
N LEU A 296 11.99 -7.26 0.39
CA LEU A 296 10.80 -6.43 0.64
C LEU A 296 11.15 -4.93 0.78
N GLN A 297 12.37 -4.61 1.24
CA GLN A 297 12.84 -3.23 1.39
C GLN A 297 13.31 -2.58 0.07
N GLU A 298 13.52 -3.35 -1.00
CA GLU A 298 13.94 -2.81 -2.29
C GLU A 298 12.83 -1.96 -2.93
N GLU A 299 13.19 -0.80 -3.50
CA GLU A 299 12.21 0.15 -4.11
C GLU A 299 11.36 -0.49 -5.23
N LYS A 300 11.92 -1.47 -5.96
CA LYS A 300 11.17 -2.22 -6.98
C LYS A 300 10.00 -3.03 -6.39
N ASN A 301 10.07 -3.41 -5.12
CA ASN A 301 9.08 -4.19 -4.38
C ASN A 301 8.17 -3.33 -3.48
N ARG A 302 8.17 -2.00 -3.69
CA ARG A 302 7.33 -1.06 -2.94
C ARG A 302 5.86 -1.48 -2.84
N ALA A 303 5.28 -2.03 -3.91
CA ALA A 303 3.89 -2.50 -3.91
C ALA A 303 3.65 -3.63 -2.89
N ALA A 304 4.59 -4.58 -2.77
CA ALA A 304 4.53 -5.62 -1.76
C ALA A 304 4.67 -5.03 -0.35
N LYS A 305 5.59 -4.08 -0.17
CA LYS A 305 5.79 -3.38 1.11
C LYS A 305 4.53 -2.65 1.58
N GLU A 306 3.80 -1.99 0.67
CA GLU A 306 2.53 -1.31 0.98
C GLU A 306 1.44 -2.28 1.46
N LEU A 307 1.40 -3.52 0.95
CA LEU A 307 0.45 -4.55 1.39
C LEU A 307 0.86 -5.25 2.70
N ALA A 308 2.15 -5.26 3.03
CA ALA A 308 2.71 -6.01 4.17
C ALA A 308 2.24 -5.53 5.54
N HIS A 309 1.58 -4.37 5.63
CA HIS A 309 1.09 -3.79 6.88
C HIS A 309 -0.11 -4.53 7.50
N THR A 310 -0.82 -5.34 6.72
CA THR A 310 -1.93 -6.17 7.20
C THR A 310 -1.49 -7.63 7.31
N PRO A 311 -1.64 -8.30 8.48
CA PRO A 311 -1.13 -9.67 8.69
C PRO A 311 -1.61 -10.70 7.65
N LEU A 312 -2.87 -10.61 7.22
CA LEU A 312 -3.42 -11.46 6.16
C LEU A 312 -2.65 -11.32 4.84
N LEU A 313 -2.42 -10.08 4.40
CA LEU A 313 -1.69 -9.78 3.17
C LEU A 313 -0.21 -10.09 3.29
N LEU A 314 0.40 -9.91 4.47
CA LEU A 314 1.77 -10.33 4.73
C LEU A 314 1.91 -11.85 4.66
N THR A 315 0.93 -12.61 5.16
CA THR A 315 0.90 -14.07 5.02
C THR A 315 0.87 -14.48 3.55
N PHE A 316 0.04 -13.84 2.74
CA PHE A 316 0.02 -14.02 1.29
C PHE A 316 1.38 -13.73 0.63
N LEU A 317 2.01 -12.61 0.99
CA LEU A 317 3.34 -12.25 0.46
C LEU A 317 4.40 -13.29 0.83
N CYS A 318 4.40 -13.78 2.08
CA CYS A 318 5.28 -14.86 2.51
C CYS A 318 5.03 -16.15 1.73
N LEU A 319 3.78 -16.52 1.46
CA LEU A 319 3.45 -17.69 0.64
C LEU A 319 3.93 -17.56 -0.82
N VAL A 320 3.84 -16.36 -1.40
CA VAL A 320 4.35 -16.08 -2.76
C VAL A 320 5.88 -16.14 -2.78
N TYR A 321 6.51 -15.56 -1.77
CA TYR A 321 7.96 -15.55 -1.64
C TYR A 321 8.51 -16.96 -1.41
N ASP A 322 7.88 -17.77 -0.56
CA ASP A 322 8.29 -19.15 -0.29
C ASP A 322 8.41 -19.97 -1.59
N ARG A 323 7.41 -19.84 -2.47
CA ARG A 323 7.35 -20.58 -3.76
C ARG A 323 8.34 -20.09 -4.81
N SER A 324 8.64 -18.79 -4.84
CA SER A 324 9.33 -18.17 -5.99
C SER A 324 10.60 -17.40 -5.66
N GLN A 325 10.88 -17.21 -4.36
CA GLN A 325 12.00 -16.43 -3.81
C GLN A 325 12.08 -15.00 -4.35
N ARG A 326 10.93 -14.46 -4.80
CA ARG A 326 10.77 -13.09 -5.32
C ARG A 326 9.34 -12.63 -5.15
N PHE A 327 9.13 -11.32 -5.06
CA PHE A 327 7.79 -10.75 -5.17
C PHE A 327 7.40 -10.56 -6.64
N PRO A 328 6.10 -10.58 -6.99
CA PRO A 328 5.64 -10.33 -8.35
C PRO A 328 6.07 -8.93 -8.82
N ALA A 329 6.70 -8.87 -10.01
CA ALA A 329 7.13 -7.60 -10.59
C ALA A 329 5.96 -6.76 -11.11
N ASN A 330 4.88 -7.40 -11.57
CA ASN A 330 3.65 -6.72 -11.99
C ASN A 330 2.82 -6.37 -10.74
N ARG A 331 2.79 -5.07 -10.43
CA ARG A 331 2.06 -4.51 -9.29
C ARG A 331 0.56 -4.72 -9.41
N SER A 332 -0.02 -4.50 -10.59
CA SER A 332 -1.45 -4.67 -10.84
C SER A 332 -1.89 -6.10 -10.57
N SER A 333 -1.09 -7.10 -11.00
CA SER A 333 -1.37 -8.51 -10.69
C SER A 333 -1.24 -8.81 -9.19
N LEU A 334 -0.31 -8.17 -8.49
CA LEU A 334 -0.18 -8.33 -7.04
C LEU A 334 -1.39 -7.77 -6.30
N TYR A 335 -1.84 -6.56 -6.65
CA TYR A 335 -3.04 -5.94 -6.06
C TYR A 335 -4.31 -6.70 -6.42
N GLN A 336 -4.45 -7.20 -7.66
CA GLN A 336 -5.56 -8.07 -8.05
C GLN A 336 -5.65 -9.31 -7.15
N ARG A 337 -4.53 -9.98 -6.93
CA ARG A 337 -4.50 -11.18 -6.07
C ARG A 337 -4.79 -10.84 -4.61
N ALA A 338 -4.31 -9.70 -4.13
CA ALA A 338 -4.64 -9.23 -2.78
C ALA A 338 -6.14 -8.93 -2.64
N LEU A 339 -6.74 -8.23 -3.61
CA LEU A 339 -8.18 -7.96 -3.65
C LEU A 339 -8.98 -9.27 -3.65
N ARG A 340 -8.63 -10.22 -4.52
CA ARG A 340 -9.30 -11.52 -4.59
C ARG A 340 -9.19 -12.31 -3.29
N ILE A 341 -8.06 -12.27 -2.60
CA ILE A 341 -7.94 -12.93 -1.28
C ILE A 341 -8.92 -12.31 -0.27
N LEU A 342 -9.09 -10.98 -0.28
CA LEU A 342 -10.05 -10.30 0.59
C LEU A 342 -11.50 -10.67 0.23
N LEU A 343 -11.82 -10.78 -1.06
CA LEU A 343 -13.15 -11.20 -1.54
C LEU A 343 -13.43 -12.71 -1.32
N GLU A 344 -12.43 -13.57 -1.52
CA GLU A 344 -12.55 -15.03 -1.46
C GLU A 344 -12.56 -15.59 -0.03
N GLU A 345 -11.73 -15.05 0.89
CA GLU A 345 -11.78 -15.46 2.31
C GLU A 345 -13.18 -15.21 2.87
N TRP A 346 -13.80 -14.10 2.47
CA TRP A 346 -15.17 -13.78 2.81
C TRP A 346 -16.19 -14.75 2.19
N ALA A 347 -16.05 -15.08 0.90
CA ALA A 347 -16.92 -16.06 0.25
C ALA A 347 -16.83 -17.47 0.88
N ALA A 348 -15.66 -17.83 1.43
CA ALA A 348 -15.46 -19.09 2.15
C ALA A 348 -16.12 -19.09 3.54
N GLU A 349 -16.07 -17.98 4.27
CA GLU A 349 -16.78 -17.79 5.54
C GLU A 349 -18.32 -17.82 5.34
N LYS A 350 -18.82 -17.27 4.23
CA LYS A 350 -20.25 -17.29 3.84
C LYS A 350 -20.84 -18.67 3.58
N ARG A 351 -20.08 -19.68 3.14
CA ARG A 351 -20.64 -21.04 2.92
C ARG A 351 -21.20 -21.67 4.19
N ILE A 352 -20.92 -21.08 5.34
CA ILE A 352 -21.38 -21.52 6.66
C ILE A 352 -22.71 -20.85 7.05
N ASN A 353 -22.97 -19.60 6.64
CA ASN A 353 -24.21 -18.86 6.97
C ASN A 353 -25.08 -18.67 5.71
N ARG A 354 -26.26 -19.31 5.71
CA ARG A 354 -27.24 -19.31 4.62
C ARG A 354 -28.05 -18.00 4.52
N ASP A 355 -27.38 -16.86 4.31
CA ASP A 355 -28.09 -15.62 3.99
C ASP A 355 -28.42 -15.57 2.50
N GLU A 356 -29.67 -15.94 2.16
CA GLU A 356 -30.23 -16.01 0.80
C GLU A 356 -30.18 -14.67 0.03
N ILE A 357 -30.05 -13.54 0.74
CA ILE A 357 -30.07 -12.19 0.16
C ILE A 357 -28.99 -12.02 -0.91
N TYR A 358 -27.91 -12.79 -0.84
CA TYR A 358 -26.66 -12.54 -1.59
C TYR A 358 -26.23 -13.64 -2.56
N GLU A 359 -27.05 -14.67 -2.81
CA GLU A 359 -26.71 -15.85 -3.63
C GLU A 359 -26.46 -15.58 -5.14
N GLY A 360 -26.13 -14.37 -5.60
CA GLY A 360 -25.97 -14.11 -7.04
C GLY A 360 -24.97 -13.04 -7.50
N LEU A 361 -24.23 -12.37 -6.62
CA LEU A 361 -23.15 -11.47 -7.06
C LEU A 361 -21.85 -12.27 -7.19
N SER A 362 -21.39 -12.50 -8.42
CA SER A 362 -20.10 -13.18 -8.65
C SER A 362 -18.94 -12.25 -8.29
N ILE A 363 -17.78 -12.81 -7.93
CA ILE A 363 -16.57 -12.02 -7.59
C ILE A 363 -16.23 -11.03 -8.71
N GLU A 364 -16.44 -11.41 -9.98
CA GLU A 364 -16.20 -10.55 -11.14
C GLU A 364 -17.15 -9.35 -11.19
N LEU A 365 -18.43 -9.54 -10.82
CA LEU A 365 -19.39 -8.44 -10.71
C LEU A 365 -19.06 -7.51 -9.55
N GLU A 366 -18.56 -8.05 -8.44
CA GLU A 366 -18.08 -7.25 -7.29
C GLU A 366 -16.84 -6.43 -7.66
N GLU A 367 -15.87 -7.05 -8.35
CA GLU A 367 -14.70 -6.34 -8.89
C GLU A 367 -15.15 -5.18 -9.81
N GLY A 368 -16.12 -5.43 -10.70
CA GLY A 368 -16.71 -4.41 -11.58
C GLY A 368 -17.33 -3.25 -10.81
N LEU A 369 -18.24 -3.55 -9.87
CA LEU A 369 -18.91 -2.56 -9.01
C LEU A 369 -17.89 -1.68 -8.26
N LEU A 370 -16.92 -2.31 -7.60
CA LEU A 370 -15.90 -1.60 -6.84
C LEU A 370 -15.00 -0.74 -7.74
N SER A 371 -14.75 -1.18 -8.98
CA SER A 371 -13.96 -0.44 -9.96
C SER A 371 -14.65 0.85 -10.42
N GLU A 372 -15.97 0.82 -10.62
CA GLU A 372 -16.76 2.00 -10.98
C GLU A 372 -16.82 3.02 -9.85
N ILE A 373 -17.06 2.56 -8.61
CA ILE A 373 -17.03 3.42 -7.42
C ILE A 373 -15.66 4.07 -7.24
N ALA A 374 -14.58 3.29 -7.39
CA ALA A 374 -13.21 3.79 -7.27
C ALA A 374 -12.92 4.89 -8.31
N PHE A 375 -13.31 4.66 -9.56
CA PHE A 375 -13.13 5.60 -10.66
C PHE A 375 -13.91 6.91 -10.44
N ALA A 376 -15.18 6.82 -10.08
CA ALA A 376 -16.02 8.00 -9.80
C ALA A 376 -15.44 8.88 -8.69
N GLY A 377 -14.91 8.26 -7.63
CA GLY A 377 -14.20 8.97 -6.56
C GLY A 377 -12.94 9.70 -7.04
N PHE A 378 -12.11 9.02 -7.85
CA PHE A 378 -10.88 9.60 -8.39
C PHE A 378 -11.15 10.79 -9.31
N GLU A 379 -12.14 10.67 -10.20
CA GLU A 379 -12.60 11.73 -11.11
C GLU A 379 -13.14 12.94 -10.34
N SER A 380 -13.96 12.69 -9.31
CA SER A 380 -14.50 13.74 -8.44
C SER A 380 -13.47 14.31 -7.44
N ASN A 381 -12.23 13.81 -7.44
CA ASN A 381 -11.18 14.15 -6.48
C ASN A 381 -11.62 13.96 -5.02
N ARG A 382 -12.34 12.88 -4.72
CA ARG A 382 -12.81 12.51 -3.38
C ARG A 382 -12.22 11.18 -2.95
N LEU A 383 -11.77 11.13 -1.71
CA LEU A 383 -11.39 9.88 -1.03
C LEU A 383 -12.52 9.32 -0.16
N PHE A 384 -13.53 10.14 0.13
CA PHE A 384 -14.66 9.81 0.98
C PHE A 384 -15.98 9.89 0.21
N PHE A 385 -16.91 9.02 0.57
CA PHE A 385 -18.25 8.92 0.00
C PHE A 385 -19.29 8.90 1.13
N SER A 386 -20.46 9.47 0.90
CA SER A 386 -21.60 9.24 1.80
C SER A 386 -22.22 7.87 1.55
N ARG A 387 -22.91 7.33 2.56
CA ARG A 387 -23.72 6.11 2.45
C ARG A 387 -24.71 6.23 1.30
N ARG A 388 -25.40 7.38 1.22
CA ARG A 388 -26.36 7.68 0.16
C ARG A 388 -25.75 7.62 -1.24
N GLU A 389 -24.56 8.20 -1.43
CA GLU A 389 -23.86 8.19 -2.71
C GLU A 389 -23.44 6.77 -3.11
N LEU A 390 -22.92 5.97 -2.17
CA LEU A 390 -22.53 4.59 -2.44
C LEU A 390 -23.75 3.73 -2.75
N THR A 391 -24.82 3.82 -1.96
CA THR A 391 -26.06 3.08 -2.21
C THR A 391 -26.66 3.43 -3.57
N ALA A 392 -26.59 4.70 -4.00
CA ALA A 392 -27.04 5.11 -5.33
C ALA A 392 -26.18 4.48 -6.44
N GLN A 393 -24.85 4.57 -6.34
CA GLN A 393 -23.93 3.97 -7.32
C GLN A 393 -24.10 2.45 -7.41
N ILE A 394 -24.28 1.78 -6.27
CA ILE A 394 -24.55 0.34 -6.22
C ILE A 394 -25.89 0.03 -6.91
N LYS A 395 -26.96 0.79 -6.62
CA LYS A 395 -28.26 0.59 -7.28
C LYS A 395 -28.17 0.78 -8.79
N ASP A 396 -27.46 1.81 -9.25
CA ASP A 396 -27.28 2.08 -10.68
C ASP A 396 -26.50 0.96 -11.38
N PHE A 397 -25.44 0.43 -10.74
CA PHE A 397 -24.68 -0.71 -11.24
C PHE A 397 -25.51 -2.00 -11.30
N LEU A 398 -26.27 -2.31 -10.25
CA LEU A 398 -27.11 -3.50 -10.22
C LEU A 398 -28.23 -3.41 -11.27
N ALA A 399 -28.79 -2.22 -11.51
CA ALA A 399 -29.83 -1.99 -12.49
C ALA A 399 -29.34 -2.09 -13.95
N SER A 400 -28.07 -1.74 -14.22
CA SER A 400 -27.46 -1.79 -15.55
C SER A 400 -27.00 -3.21 -15.97
N ASN A 401 -26.96 -4.17 -15.04
CA ASN A 401 -26.48 -5.53 -15.28
C ASN A 401 -27.62 -6.58 -15.28
N LEU A 402 -27.93 -7.14 -16.46
CA LEU A 402 -29.02 -8.11 -16.64
C LEU A 402 -28.85 -9.44 -15.88
N ASN A 403 -27.61 -9.79 -15.52
CA ASN A 403 -27.27 -11.04 -14.84
C ASN A 403 -27.28 -10.93 -13.31
N VAL A 404 -27.65 -9.77 -12.77
CA VAL A 404 -27.79 -9.54 -11.33
C VAL A 404 -29.19 -9.93 -10.87
N PRO A 405 -29.35 -10.62 -9.73
CA PRO A 405 -30.67 -10.86 -9.14
C PRO A 405 -31.38 -9.54 -8.84
N LYS A 406 -32.57 -9.32 -9.43
CA LYS A 406 -33.38 -8.09 -9.25
C LYS A 406 -33.88 -7.83 -7.82
N ILE A 407 -33.61 -8.75 -6.90
CA ILE A 407 -34.04 -8.72 -5.50
C ILE A 407 -33.02 -8.00 -4.60
N LEU A 408 -31.80 -7.74 -5.11
CA LEU A 408 -30.74 -7.10 -4.34
C LEU A 408 -31.04 -5.62 -4.07
N ASP A 409 -31.10 -5.24 -2.78
CA ASP A 409 -31.13 -3.84 -2.35
C ASP A 409 -29.71 -3.29 -2.22
N GLY A 410 -29.44 -2.13 -2.81
CA GLY A 410 -28.11 -1.52 -2.77
C GLY A 410 -27.62 -1.19 -1.35
N GLU A 411 -28.52 -0.96 -0.40
CA GLU A 411 -28.15 -0.72 1.01
C GLU A 411 -27.65 -2.00 1.67
N ALA A 412 -28.37 -3.11 1.47
CA ALA A 412 -27.93 -4.43 1.90
C ALA A 412 -26.58 -4.80 1.24
N VAL A 413 -26.38 -4.37 -0.02
CA VAL A 413 -25.12 -4.62 -0.71
C VAL A 413 -23.95 -3.84 -0.12
N LEU A 414 -24.16 -2.54 0.15
CA LEU A 414 -23.17 -1.71 0.82
C LEU A 414 -22.81 -2.27 2.19
N GLN A 415 -23.81 -2.66 2.98
CA GLN A 415 -23.60 -3.22 4.32
C GLN A 415 -22.75 -4.49 4.29
N ALA A 416 -22.94 -5.36 3.30
CA ALA A 416 -22.12 -6.56 3.18
C ALA A 416 -20.70 -6.26 2.68
N ILE A 417 -20.50 -5.31 1.77
CA ILE A 417 -19.13 -4.89 1.39
C ILE A 417 -18.41 -4.30 2.62
N GLU A 418 -19.12 -3.50 3.41
CA GLU A 418 -18.61 -2.83 4.61
C GLU A 418 -18.27 -3.80 5.75
N VAL A 419 -19.28 -4.49 6.27
CA VAL A 419 -19.15 -5.34 7.46
C VAL A 419 -18.28 -6.55 7.13
N GLN A 420 -18.39 -7.05 5.91
CA GLN A 420 -18.16 -8.45 5.62
C GLN A 420 -16.93 -8.64 4.71
N GLN A 421 -16.63 -7.70 3.82
CA GLN A 421 -15.36 -7.66 3.07
C GLN A 421 -14.36 -6.63 3.63
N GLY A 422 -14.88 -5.55 4.25
CA GLY A 422 -14.15 -4.36 4.69
C GLY A 422 -13.21 -3.81 3.62
N ILE A 423 -13.67 -3.83 2.37
CA ILE A 423 -13.04 -3.12 1.25
C ILE A 423 -13.49 -1.66 1.24
N LEU A 424 -14.77 -1.40 1.49
CA LEU A 424 -15.30 -0.08 1.86
C LEU A 424 -15.49 -0.04 3.37
N VAL A 425 -15.17 1.09 4.01
CA VAL A 425 -15.20 1.22 5.48
C VAL A 425 -15.69 2.61 5.84
N GLU A 426 -16.68 2.70 6.71
CA GLU A 426 -17.07 3.97 7.37
C GLU A 426 -15.96 4.43 8.32
N ARG A 427 -15.43 5.63 8.08
CA ARG A 427 -14.30 6.23 8.85
C ARG A 427 -14.75 7.28 9.85
N ALA A 428 -15.92 7.87 9.60
CA ALA A 428 -16.68 8.75 10.47
C ALA A 428 -18.15 8.64 10.03
N GLU A 429 -19.08 9.15 10.83
CA GLU A 429 -20.51 9.14 10.51
C GLU A 429 -20.76 9.64 9.07
N ASP A 430 -21.36 8.79 8.23
CA ASP A 430 -21.67 9.01 6.82
C ASP A 430 -20.43 9.34 5.94
N ALA A 431 -19.25 8.84 6.32
CA ALA A 431 -18.00 9.08 5.60
C ALA A 431 -17.23 7.77 5.32
N TYR A 432 -17.49 7.18 4.16
CA TYR A 432 -16.92 5.92 3.70
C TYR A 432 -15.67 6.11 2.87
N SER A 433 -14.69 5.21 2.99
CA SER A 433 -13.53 5.15 2.10
C SER A 433 -13.18 3.71 1.74
N PHE A 434 -12.33 3.53 0.73
CA PHE A 434 -11.65 2.24 0.56
C PHE A 434 -10.77 1.94 1.80
N SER A 435 -10.53 0.67 2.07
CA SER A 435 -9.70 0.23 3.20
C SER A 435 -8.24 0.59 3.00
N HIS A 436 -7.78 0.54 1.74
CA HIS A 436 -6.44 0.91 1.29
C HIS A 436 -6.50 1.77 0.02
N LEU A 437 -5.69 2.85 -0.03
CA LEU A 437 -5.61 3.70 -1.21
C LEU A 437 -5.08 2.94 -2.42
N THR A 438 -4.16 1.99 -2.21
CA THR A 438 -3.60 1.16 -3.28
C THR A 438 -4.65 0.28 -3.96
N LEU A 439 -5.64 -0.22 -3.20
CA LEU A 439 -6.77 -0.96 -3.76
C LEU A 439 -7.67 -0.04 -4.59
N GLN A 440 -7.93 1.18 -4.11
CA GLN A 440 -8.68 2.17 -4.88
C GLN A 440 -7.94 2.59 -6.17
N GLU A 441 -6.64 2.85 -6.10
CA GLU A 441 -5.78 3.17 -7.26
C GLU A 441 -5.79 2.01 -8.27
N TYR A 442 -5.71 0.76 -7.79
CA TYR A 442 -5.80 -0.44 -8.61
C TYR A 442 -7.17 -0.61 -9.28
N LEU A 443 -8.25 -0.50 -8.52
CA LEU A 443 -9.63 -0.61 -9.02
C LEU A 443 -9.95 0.50 -10.03
N THR A 444 -9.45 1.71 -9.81
CA THR A 444 -9.53 2.81 -10.79
C THR A 444 -8.81 2.46 -12.08
N ALA A 445 -7.59 1.89 -11.98
CA ALA A 445 -6.83 1.44 -13.14
C ALA A 445 -7.51 0.27 -13.88
N GLN A 446 -8.22 -0.60 -13.16
CA GLN A 446 -9.04 -1.67 -13.72
C GLN A 446 -10.20 -1.10 -14.52
N CYS A 447 -10.97 -0.18 -13.94
CA CYS A 447 -12.06 0.50 -14.66
C CYS A 447 -11.57 1.19 -15.95
N LEU A 448 -10.40 1.84 -15.91
CA LEU A 448 -9.77 2.42 -17.11
C LEU A 448 -9.41 1.37 -18.17
N ALA A 449 -8.87 0.24 -17.74
CA ALA A 449 -8.44 -0.83 -18.63
C ALA A 449 -9.65 -1.51 -19.30
N ASP A 450 -10.69 -1.81 -18.52
CA ASP A 450 -11.88 -2.53 -18.96
C ASP A 450 -12.74 -1.67 -19.90
N ASN A 451 -12.84 -0.36 -19.63
CA ASN A 451 -13.64 0.57 -20.44
C ASN A 451 -12.85 1.30 -21.54
N HIS A 452 -11.54 1.02 -21.68
CA HIS A 452 -10.64 1.73 -22.59
C HIS A 452 -10.67 3.27 -22.46
N HIS A 453 -10.90 3.78 -21.25
CA HIS A 453 -11.20 5.20 -21.00
C HIS A 453 -9.97 6.04 -20.58
N TRP A 454 -8.75 5.62 -20.93
CA TRP A 454 -7.54 6.34 -20.54
C TRP A 454 -7.30 7.63 -21.31
N ASP A 455 -7.87 7.82 -22.51
CA ASP A 455 -7.58 8.98 -23.35
C ASP A 455 -8.05 10.31 -22.71
N SER A 456 -9.27 10.34 -22.17
CA SER A 456 -9.82 11.49 -21.45
C SER A 456 -9.03 11.78 -20.18
N VAL A 457 -8.65 10.74 -19.43
CA VAL A 457 -7.85 10.84 -18.22
C VAL A 457 -6.44 11.35 -18.51
N ILE A 458 -5.78 10.88 -19.56
CA ILE A 458 -4.47 11.39 -19.98
C ILE A 458 -4.60 12.87 -20.40
N ALA A 459 -5.64 13.21 -21.17
CA ALA A 459 -5.87 14.57 -21.62
C ALA A 459 -6.05 15.55 -20.44
N ALA A 460 -6.81 15.17 -19.42
CA ALA A 460 -7.12 16.00 -18.26
C ALA A 460 -6.09 15.93 -17.12
N HIS A 461 -5.45 14.78 -16.92
CA HIS A 461 -4.78 14.45 -15.66
C HIS A 461 -3.36 13.86 -15.81
N ALA A 462 -2.76 13.84 -17.00
CA ALA A 462 -1.40 13.27 -17.18
C ALA A 462 -0.31 13.92 -16.31
N THR A 463 -0.47 15.18 -15.88
CA THR A 463 0.45 15.90 -14.97
C THR A 463 -0.03 15.92 -13.52
N ASP A 464 -1.23 15.42 -13.25
CA ASP A 464 -1.76 15.29 -11.89
C ASP A 464 -1.03 14.16 -11.15
N ARG A 465 -0.48 14.48 -9.99
CA ARG A 465 0.25 13.51 -9.16
C ARG A 465 -0.66 12.42 -8.60
N ARG A 466 -1.96 12.67 -8.42
CA ARG A 466 -2.93 11.70 -7.91
C ARG A 466 -3.14 10.55 -8.89
N TRP A 467 -3.25 10.87 -10.17
CA TRP A 467 -3.47 9.91 -11.25
C TRP A 467 -2.21 9.13 -11.65
N ARG A 468 -1.04 9.52 -11.11
CA ARG A 468 0.23 8.89 -11.48
C ARG A 468 0.23 7.38 -11.25
N GLU A 469 -0.20 6.91 -10.07
CA GLU A 469 -0.17 5.47 -9.80
C GLU A 469 -1.21 4.72 -10.64
N VAL A 470 -2.42 5.27 -10.79
CA VAL A 470 -3.47 4.73 -11.66
C VAL A 470 -2.94 4.52 -13.08
N LEU A 471 -2.31 5.54 -13.67
CA LEU A 471 -1.71 5.46 -15.00
C LEU A 471 -0.52 4.48 -15.06
N LEU A 472 0.21 4.26 -13.97
CA LEU A 472 1.29 3.26 -13.90
C LEU A 472 0.76 1.82 -13.76
N LEU A 473 -0.40 1.62 -13.15
CA LEU A 473 -1.05 0.32 -12.97
C LEU A 473 -1.81 -0.14 -14.22
N THR A 474 -2.41 0.80 -14.97
CA THR A 474 -3.23 0.52 -16.15
C THR A 474 -2.51 -0.36 -17.19
N PRO A 475 -1.24 -0.09 -17.60
CA PRO A 475 -0.52 -0.92 -18.58
C PRO A 475 -0.35 -2.39 -18.15
N GLY A 476 -0.29 -2.65 -16.84
CA GLY A 476 -0.16 -4.00 -16.28
C GLY A 476 -1.43 -4.84 -16.43
N LEU A 477 -2.57 -4.20 -16.72
CA LEU A 477 -3.89 -4.82 -16.91
C LEU A 477 -4.23 -5.02 -18.40
N LEU A 478 -3.59 -4.26 -19.29
CA LEU A 478 -3.77 -4.36 -20.73
C LEU A 478 -3.04 -5.59 -21.29
N THR A 479 -3.66 -6.76 -21.17
CA THR A 479 -3.11 -8.07 -21.57
C THR A 479 -3.44 -8.48 -23.02
N GLY A 480 -4.34 -7.74 -23.68
CA GLY A 480 -4.76 -7.98 -25.06
C GLY A 480 -3.63 -7.89 -26.09
N LYS A 481 -3.91 -8.23 -27.36
CA LYS A 481 -2.89 -8.24 -28.43
C LYS A 481 -2.19 -6.89 -28.63
N GLN A 482 -2.93 -5.79 -28.46
CA GLN A 482 -2.38 -4.43 -28.54
C GLN A 482 -1.65 -4.01 -27.27
N GLY A 483 -1.83 -4.74 -26.16
CA GLY A 483 -1.19 -4.43 -24.89
C GLY A 483 -1.36 -2.96 -24.49
N ALA A 484 -0.26 -2.33 -24.06
CA ALA A 484 -0.26 -0.93 -23.69
C ALA A 484 0.05 0.05 -24.86
N ASN A 485 0.04 -0.41 -26.12
CA ASN A 485 0.47 0.42 -27.26
C ASN A 485 -0.31 1.74 -27.35
N HIS A 486 -1.65 1.68 -27.36
CA HIS A 486 -2.50 2.87 -27.50
C HIS A 486 -2.39 3.83 -26.31
N LEU A 487 -2.23 3.31 -25.09
CA LEU A 487 -1.98 4.14 -23.91
C LEU A 487 -0.64 4.89 -24.02
N LEU A 488 0.41 4.24 -24.55
CA LEU A 488 1.71 4.89 -24.77
C LEU A 488 1.64 5.94 -25.89
N GLU A 489 0.89 5.68 -26.96
CA GLU A 489 0.64 6.65 -28.03
C GLU A 489 -0.14 7.87 -27.52
N ALA A 490 -1.14 7.67 -26.67
CA ALA A 490 -1.89 8.75 -26.03
C ALA A 490 -1.00 9.61 -25.12
N LEU A 491 -0.10 9.00 -24.34
CA LEU A 491 0.90 9.71 -23.56
C LEU A 491 1.90 10.48 -24.43
N GLU A 492 2.34 9.90 -25.57
CA GLU A 492 3.18 10.59 -26.54
C GLU A 492 2.47 11.83 -27.10
N HIS A 493 1.22 11.69 -27.51
CA HIS A 493 0.40 12.79 -28.02
C HIS A 493 0.27 13.91 -26.98
N LYS A 494 -0.07 13.56 -25.73
CA LYS A 494 -0.17 14.53 -24.62
C LYS A 494 1.16 15.21 -24.32
N ALA A 495 2.27 14.48 -24.36
CA ALA A 495 3.60 15.07 -24.19
C ALA A 495 3.88 16.09 -25.30
N ASN A 496 3.61 15.76 -26.56
CA ASN A 496 3.89 16.65 -27.69
C ASN A 496 3.10 17.97 -27.61
N GLN A 497 1.89 17.97 -27.04
CA GLN A 497 1.13 19.19 -26.77
C GLN A 497 1.85 20.16 -25.81
N CYS A 498 2.71 19.66 -24.92
CA CYS A 498 3.55 20.51 -24.06
C CYS A 498 4.69 21.21 -24.84
N LEU A 499 5.09 20.70 -26.01
CA LEU A 499 6.15 21.28 -26.86
C LEU A 499 5.62 22.19 -27.98
N ASN A 500 4.50 22.89 -27.75
CA ASN A 500 3.90 23.76 -28.77
C ASN A 500 4.64 25.09 -29.01
N SER A 501 5.48 25.53 -28.06
CA SER A 501 6.24 26.77 -28.18
C SER A 501 7.42 26.64 -29.16
N ILE A 502 7.59 27.61 -30.06
CA ILE A 502 8.70 27.66 -31.03
C ILE A 502 10.06 27.51 -30.33
N LYS A 503 10.21 28.10 -29.13
CA LYS A 503 11.46 27.99 -28.34
C LYS A 503 11.73 26.56 -27.90
N LEU A 504 10.72 25.87 -27.38
CA LEU A 504 10.85 24.47 -26.95
C LEU A 504 11.10 23.54 -28.15
N GLN A 505 10.47 23.83 -29.29
CA GLN A 505 10.71 23.08 -30.53
C GLN A 505 12.14 23.23 -31.03
N ARG A 506 12.67 24.45 -31.05
CA ARG A 506 14.09 24.72 -31.36
C ARG A 506 15.02 23.99 -30.40
N LEU A 507 14.68 23.91 -29.11
CA LEU A 507 15.48 23.22 -28.10
C LEU A 507 15.57 21.72 -28.38
N GLY A 508 14.43 21.10 -28.71
CA GLY A 508 14.38 19.70 -29.14
C GLY A 508 15.15 19.45 -30.44
N GLN A 509 15.00 20.32 -31.44
CA GLN A 509 15.73 20.23 -32.72
C GLN A 509 17.24 20.35 -32.53
N TRP A 510 17.70 21.32 -31.73
CA TRP A 510 19.11 21.47 -31.39
C TRP A 510 19.64 20.24 -30.67
N ALA A 511 18.91 19.72 -29.68
CA ALA A 511 19.33 18.53 -28.95
C ALA A 511 19.43 17.31 -29.86
N ALA A 512 18.45 17.13 -30.77
CA ALA A 512 18.48 16.08 -31.77
C ALA A 512 19.67 16.22 -32.73
N ALA A 513 19.88 17.41 -33.32
CA ALA A 513 20.96 17.66 -34.27
C ALA A 513 22.36 17.51 -33.62
N SER A 514 22.53 18.01 -32.40
CA SER A 514 23.83 18.00 -31.70
C SER A 514 24.26 16.63 -31.20
N THR A 515 23.32 15.68 -31.07
CA THR A 515 23.58 14.32 -30.57
C THR A 515 23.39 13.24 -31.63
N ASN A 516 22.91 13.61 -32.83
CA ASN A 516 22.61 12.66 -33.91
C ASN A 516 23.86 11.86 -34.30
N ASN A 517 23.74 10.53 -34.39
CA ASN A 517 24.81 9.59 -34.72
C ASN A 517 26.08 9.71 -33.85
N SER A 518 25.96 10.19 -32.60
CA SER A 518 27.12 10.27 -31.71
C SER A 518 27.60 8.89 -31.25
N LEU A 519 28.93 8.72 -31.19
CA LEU A 519 29.58 7.43 -30.93
C LEU A 519 29.45 6.92 -29.48
N GLY A 520 28.86 7.70 -28.58
CA GLY A 520 28.69 7.31 -27.17
C GLY A 520 27.78 6.10 -26.99
N SER A 521 28.03 5.29 -25.96
CA SER A 521 27.26 4.06 -25.67
C SER A 521 25.84 4.30 -25.12
N PHE A 522 25.52 5.54 -24.76
CA PHE A 522 24.21 5.91 -24.23
C PHE A 522 23.11 5.81 -25.29
N ARG A 523 21.88 5.56 -24.86
CA ARG A 523 20.71 5.63 -25.74
C ARG A 523 20.56 7.02 -26.39
N PRO A 524 20.17 7.11 -27.68
CA PRO A 524 20.03 8.39 -28.38
C PRO A 524 19.14 9.40 -27.65
N VAL A 525 18.00 8.97 -27.11
CA VAL A 525 17.09 9.85 -26.36
C VAL A 525 17.69 10.35 -25.04
N ALA A 526 18.45 9.51 -24.32
CA ALA A 526 19.13 9.92 -23.09
C ALA A 526 20.21 10.98 -23.37
N LYS A 527 20.90 10.88 -24.53
CA LYS A 527 21.85 11.91 -25.00
C LYS A 527 21.15 13.24 -25.25
N ARG A 528 19.98 13.24 -25.92
CA ARG A 528 19.17 14.45 -26.14
C ARG A 528 18.76 15.11 -24.83
N VAL A 529 18.27 14.34 -23.85
CA VAL A 529 17.92 14.86 -22.51
C VAL A 529 19.15 15.43 -21.81
N ALA A 530 20.30 14.75 -21.86
CA ALA A 530 21.54 15.23 -21.25
C ALA A 530 22.04 16.53 -21.90
N ALA A 531 21.90 16.68 -23.22
CA ALA A 531 22.21 17.91 -23.95
C ALA A 531 21.34 19.08 -23.49
N ILE A 532 20.02 18.88 -23.41
CA ILE A 532 19.09 19.89 -22.89
C ILE A 532 19.40 20.24 -21.44
N TYR A 533 19.64 19.24 -20.59
CA TYR A 533 20.02 19.46 -19.19
C TYR A 533 21.26 20.34 -19.08
N LEU A 534 22.30 20.07 -19.87
CA LEU A 534 23.52 20.87 -19.89
C LEU A 534 23.25 22.32 -20.30
N ALA A 535 22.52 22.53 -21.39
CA ALA A 535 22.18 23.87 -21.89
C ALA A 535 21.40 24.68 -20.85
N LEU A 536 20.35 24.08 -20.25
CA LEU A 536 19.54 24.72 -19.22
C LEU A 536 20.33 24.98 -17.93
N ALA A 537 21.16 24.02 -17.50
CA ALA A 537 21.94 24.15 -16.28
C ALA A 537 23.03 25.23 -16.39
N LEU A 538 23.57 25.49 -17.58
CA LEU A 538 24.56 26.55 -17.79
C LEU A 538 23.93 27.93 -18.01
N ASN A 539 22.64 28.02 -18.38
CA ASN A 539 21.97 29.30 -18.58
C ASN A 539 21.80 30.08 -17.26
N ARG A 540 22.35 31.30 -17.21
CA ARG A 540 22.43 32.13 -16.01
C ARG A 540 21.11 32.80 -15.65
N GLU A 541 20.28 33.15 -16.63
CA GLU A 541 19.06 33.92 -16.40
C GLU A 541 17.97 33.09 -15.71
N LEU A 542 18.00 31.77 -15.89
CA LEU A 542 17.13 30.81 -15.19
C LEU A 542 17.56 30.54 -13.73
N ASN A 543 18.71 31.05 -13.25
CA ASN A 543 19.28 30.67 -11.94
C ASN A 543 18.48 31.20 -10.72
N ARG A 544 17.51 32.11 -10.91
CA ARG A 544 16.71 32.66 -9.80
C ARG A 544 15.30 32.04 -9.68
N ASP A 545 14.93 31.14 -10.59
CA ASP A 545 13.57 30.59 -10.65
C ASP A 545 13.45 29.16 -10.12
N LEU A 546 12.47 28.95 -9.24
CA LEU A 546 12.03 27.61 -8.79
C LEU A 546 11.70 26.68 -9.97
N ALA A 547 11.23 27.26 -11.09
CA ALA A 547 10.88 26.54 -12.32
C ALA A 547 12.07 25.79 -12.92
N ARG A 548 13.27 26.38 -12.93
CA ARG A 548 14.50 25.74 -13.46
C ARG A 548 14.85 24.49 -12.68
N THR A 549 14.84 24.58 -11.35
CA THR A 549 15.12 23.42 -10.48
C THR A 549 14.13 22.30 -10.75
N HIS A 550 12.86 22.64 -10.95
CA HIS A 550 11.85 21.65 -11.30
C HIS A 550 12.14 20.95 -12.64
N ILE A 551 12.44 21.71 -13.70
CA ILE A 551 12.79 21.15 -15.02
C ILE A 551 14.01 20.22 -14.91
N LEU A 552 15.08 20.65 -14.24
CA LEU A 552 16.31 19.87 -14.13
C LEU A 552 16.08 18.56 -13.36
N GLU A 553 15.29 18.57 -12.28
CA GLU A 553 14.91 17.33 -11.59
C GLU A 553 14.10 16.39 -12.49
N ARG A 554 13.16 16.92 -13.29
CA ARG A 554 12.39 16.09 -14.24
C ARG A 554 13.26 15.53 -15.37
N ALA A 555 14.13 16.34 -15.95
CA ALA A 555 15.09 15.90 -16.98
C ALA A 555 16.03 14.84 -16.44
N ARG A 556 16.52 15.00 -15.20
CA ARG A 556 17.33 13.99 -14.51
C ARG A 556 16.56 12.69 -14.32
N ALA A 557 15.35 12.74 -13.78
CA ALA A 557 14.51 11.56 -13.57
C ALA A 557 14.26 10.82 -14.90
N LEU A 558 13.92 11.54 -15.96
CA LEU A 558 13.74 10.99 -17.30
C LEU A 558 15.02 10.32 -17.83
N ALA A 559 16.17 10.99 -17.77
CA ALA A 559 17.44 10.46 -18.27
C ALA A 559 17.83 9.13 -17.59
N LEU A 560 17.59 9.00 -16.29
CA LEU A 560 17.90 7.78 -15.53
C LEU A 560 16.99 6.61 -15.92
N VAL A 561 15.71 6.88 -16.19
CA VAL A 561 14.73 5.85 -16.56
C VAL A 561 14.90 5.41 -18.02
N LEU A 562 15.39 6.30 -18.90
CA LEU A 562 15.66 5.99 -20.30
C LEU A 562 16.86 5.06 -20.50
N ASP A 563 17.91 5.19 -19.67
CA ASP A 563 19.14 4.41 -19.82
C ASP A 563 19.64 3.89 -18.45
N PRO A 564 18.95 2.88 -17.89
CA PRO A 564 19.27 2.34 -16.57
C PRO A 564 20.66 1.72 -16.50
N ASP A 565 21.16 1.14 -17.60
CA ASP A 565 22.50 0.52 -17.67
C ASP A 565 23.62 1.54 -17.43
N HIS A 566 23.39 2.79 -17.83
CA HIS A 566 24.33 3.90 -17.63
C HIS A 566 23.91 4.90 -16.54
N ALA A 567 22.88 4.59 -15.74
CA ALA A 567 22.29 5.52 -14.77
C ALA A 567 23.32 6.17 -13.84
N ARG A 568 24.28 5.39 -13.30
CA ARG A 568 25.34 5.91 -12.42
C ARG A 568 26.24 6.94 -13.12
N ILE A 569 26.54 6.72 -14.40
CA ILE A 569 27.38 7.64 -15.18
C ILE A 569 26.59 8.91 -15.51
N ILE A 570 25.33 8.76 -15.95
CA ILE A 570 24.42 9.88 -16.20
C ILE A 570 24.32 10.76 -14.96
N GLU A 571 23.95 10.18 -13.82
CA GLU A 571 23.78 10.85 -12.54
C GLU A 571 25.02 11.66 -12.14
N MET A 572 26.19 11.02 -12.23
CA MET A 572 27.47 11.66 -11.92
C MET A 572 27.77 12.86 -12.82
N ASN A 573 27.38 12.84 -14.10
CA ASN A 573 27.62 13.95 -15.03
C ASN A 573 26.63 15.10 -14.85
N LEU A 574 25.35 14.78 -14.62
CA LEU A 574 24.32 15.77 -14.31
C LEU A 574 24.69 16.52 -13.02
N ALA A 575 25.09 15.79 -11.97
CA ALA A 575 25.58 16.37 -10.72
C ALA A 575 26.80 17.28 -10.94
N ARG A 576 27.77 16.87 -11.78
CA ARG A 576 28.93 17.72 -12.10
C ARG A 576 28.54 19.01 -12.81
N THR A 577 27.54 18.94 -13.68
CA THR A 577 27.00 20.13 -14.38
C THR A 577 26.43 21.13 -13.37
N LEU A 578 25.67 20.65 -12.38
CA LEU A 578 25.20 21.51 -11.27
C LEU A 578 26.35 22.07 -10.43
N THR A 579 27.36 21.26 -10.11
CA THR A 579 28.51 21.77 -9.34
C THR A 579 29.28 22.85 -10.10
N LEU A 580 29.38 22.76 -11.43
CA LEU A 580 29.98 23.80 -12.26
C LEU A 580 29.12 25.07 -12.21
N ASN A 581 27.81 24.97 -12.43
CA ASN A 581 26.90 26.10 -12.33
C ASN A 581 27.00 26.79 -10.95
N HIS A 582 26.95 26.02 -9.85
CA HIS A 582 27.08 26.55 -8.50
C HIS A 582 28.40 27.29 -8.28
N ALA A 583 29.51 26.74 -8.78
CA ALA A 583 30.81 27.42 -8.73
C ALA A 583 30.78 28.73 -9.54
N LEU A 584 30.21 28.71 -10.75
CA LEU A 584 30.07 29.90 -11.60
C LEU A 584 29.24 30.99 -10.89
N THR A 585 28.14 30.65 -10.22
CA THR A 585 27.33 31.65 -9.49
C THR A 585 28.08 32.32 -8.35
N ARG A 586 29.11 31.68 -7.79
CA ARG A 586 29.91 32.17 -6.66
C ARG A 586 31.23 32.80 -7.07
N VAL A 587 31.52 32.91 -8.36
CA VAL A 587 32.80 33.47 -8.90
C VAL A 587 33.14 34.85 -8.32
N HIS A 588 32.15 35.69 -8.02
CA HIS A 588 32.36 37.02 -7.44
C HIS A 588 32.74 36.99 -5.94
N LYS A 589 32.60 35.86 -5.25
CA LYS A 589 32.77 35.75 -3.79
C LYS A 589 34.21 35.47 -3.35
N SER A 590 34.97 34.70 -4.11
CA SER A 590 36.36 34.37 -3.79
C SER A 590 37.12 33.84 -5.01
N ASP A 591 38.45 33.99 -5.01
CA ASP A 591 39.30 33.46 -6.10
C ASP A 591 39.36 31.93 -6.09
N LEU A 592 39.12 31.35 -4.91
CA LEU A 592 38.93 29.91 -4.76
C LEU A 592 37.70 29.43 -5.53
N ASP A 593 36.63 30.22 -5.59
CA ASP A 593 35.43 29.90 -6.37
C ASP A 593 35.66 30.03 -7.89
N ILE A 594 36.49 30.98 -8.34
CA ILE A 594 36.96 31.06 -9.74
C ILE A 594 37.76 29.81 -10.12
N THR A 595 38.73 29.45 -9.28
CA THR A 595 39.57 28.27 -9.49
C THR A 595 38.74 27.00 -9.52
N ARG A 596 37.76 26.88 -8.63
CA ARG A 596 36.79 25.78 -8.61
C ARG A 596 35.95 25.75 -9.89
N ALA A 597 35.44 26.89 -10.36
CA ALA A 597 34.62 26.97 -11.56
C ALA A 597 35.37 26.48 -12.79
N ILE A 598 36.60 26.94 -13.03
CA ILE A 598 37.43 26.48 -14.15
C ILE A 598 37.78 24.99 -14.01
N SER A 599 38.21 24.56 -12.83
CA SER A 599 38.61 23.17 -12.60
C SER A 599 37.46 22.19 -12.81
N ARG A 600 36.25 22.56 -12.36
CA ARG A 600 35.00 21.83 -12.63
C ARG A 600 34.65 21.85 -14.11
N GLY A 601 34.82 22.99 -14.78
CA GLY A 601 34.61 23.16 -16.23
C GLY A 601 35.49 22.21 -17.05
N ILE A 602 36.80 22.19 -16.78
CA ILE A 602 37.75 21.30 -17.45
C ILE A 602 37.39 19.83 -17.18
N THR A 603 37.04 19.50 -15.94
CA THR A 603 36.66 18.12 -15.57
C THR A 603 35.41 17.68 -16.33
N LEU A 604 34.41 18.56 -16.44
CA LEU A 604 33.17 18.30 -17.17
C LEU A 604 33.43 18.15 -18.68
N ALA A 605 34.22 19.05 -19.28
CA ALA A 605 34.58 18.97 -20.70
C ALA A 605 35.37 17.68 -21.03
N LYS A 606 36.29 17.25 -20.16
CA LYS A 606 37.01 15.97 -20.31
C LYS A 606 36.06 14.77 -20.26
N ARG A 607 35.02 14.83 -19.42
CA ARG A 607 34.00 13.79 -19.34
C ARG A 607 33.16 13.76 -20.61
N PHE A 608 32.65 14.90 -21.08
CA PHE A 608 31.90 14.95 -22.34
C PHE A 608 32.70 14.41 -23.52
N ALA A 609 33.98 14.76 -23.62
CA ALA A 609 34.88 14.23 -24.65
C ALA A 609 35.01 12.70 -24.60
N ARG A 610 34.99 12.09 -23.41
CA ARG A 610 35.09 10.63 -23.25
C ARG A 610 33.77 9.91 -23.53
N LEU A 611 32.65 10.57 -23.27
CA LEU A 611 31.32 9.98 -23.35
C LEU A 611 30.71 10.08 -24.75
N ASN A 612 31.29 10.89 -25.63
CA ASN A 612 30.87 11.06 -27.02
C ASN A 612 29.36 11.30 -27.14
N ILE A 613 28.82 12.18 -26.28
CA ILE A 613 27.39 12.52 -26.27
C ILE A 613 27.01 13.34 -27.49
N PHE A 614 27.90 14.27 -27.89
CA PHE A 614 27.69 15.21 -28.98
C PHE A 614 28.47 14.81 -30.23
N THR A 615 27.94 15.12 -31.41
CA THR A 615 28.64 15.07 -32.70
C THR A 615 29.14 16.44 -33.15
N SER A 616 28.35 17.49 -32.93
CA SER A 616 28.65 18.84 -33.39
C SER A 616 29.55 19.64 -32.44
N VAL A 617 29.77 19.17 -31.21
CA VAL A 617 30.54 19.89 -30.19
C VAL A 617 32.01 19.48 -30.22
N ASN A 618 32.88 20.42 -30.62
CA ASN A 618 34.32 20.20 -30.56
C ASN A 618 34.82 20.31 -29.10
N CYS A 619 34.80 19.17 -28.39
CA CYS A 619 35.24 19.11 -27.00
C CYS A 619 36.75 19.39 -26.83
N LEU A 620 37.57 19.17 -27.86
CA LEU A 620 39.00 19.46 -27.81
C LEU A 620 39.25 20.96 -27.78
N ASP A 621 38.54 21.73 -28.59
CA ASP A 621 38.67 23.18 -28.62
C ASP A 621 38.09 23.82 -27.34
N LEU A 622 36.98 23.29 -26.82
CA LEU A 622 36.46 23.67 -25.50
C LEU A 622 37.50 23.43 -24.41
N LEU A 623 38.17 22.28 -24.42
CA LEU A 623 39.21 21.95 -23.44
C LEU A 623 40.41 22.88 -23.54
N LYS A 624 40.90 23.14 -24.76
CA LYS A 624 41.99 24.10 -24.99
C LYS A 624 41.61 25.48 -24.47
N GLY A 625 40.43 25.99 -24.82
CA GLY A 625 39.95 27.30 -24.37
C GLY A 625 39.84 27.40 -22.85
N LEU A 626 39.31 26.36 -22.17
CA LEU A 626 39.24 26.31 -20.71
C LEU A 626 40.62 26.23 -20.05
N GLN A 627 41.59 25.55 -20.68
CA GLN A 627 42.97 25.52 -20.22
C GLN A 627 43.66 26.88 -20.37
N THR A 628 43.43 27.60 -21.47
CA THR A 628 43.91 28.98 -21.64
C THR A 628 43.31 29.93 -20.60
N LEU A 629 42.01 29.79 -20.30
CA LEU A 629 41.36 30.55 -19.23
C LEU A 629 41.90 30.19 -17.83
N LYS A 630 42.31 28.94 -17.61
CA LYS A 630 42.98 28.52 -16.36
C LYS A 630 44.30 29.24 -16.13
N SER A 631 45.07 29.49 -17.20
CA SER A 631 46.34 30.22 -17.12
C SER A 631 46.16 31.74 -16.92
N SER A 632 44.93 32.25 -17.01
CA SER A 632 44.58 33.68 -16.89
C SER A 632 43.58 33.95 -15.77
N ILE A 633 43.64 33.15 -14.69
CA ILE A 633 42.83 33.37 -13.48
C ILE A 633 43.18 34.74 -12.87
N PRO A 634 42.17 35.61 -12.60
CA PRO A 634 42.37 36.89 -11.91
C PRO A 634 43.07 36.73 -10.55
N THR A 635 44.01 37.62 -10.22
CA THR A 635 44.74 37.65 -8.93
C THR A 635 43.90 38.25 -7.79
N GLN A 636 44.34 38.10 -6.53
CA GLN A 636 43.59 38.46 -5.31
C GLN A 636 43.07 39.91 -5.24
N GLU A 637 43.72 40.86 -5.93
CA GLU A 637 43.36 42.28 -5.94
C GLU A 637 42.38 42.67 -7.07
N THR A 638 41.85 41.70 -7.81
CA THR A 638 40.95 42.00 -8.94
C THR A 638 39.54 42.42 -8.49
N SER A 639 39.00 43.45 -9.13
CA SER A 639 37.65 43.98 -8.86
C SER A 639 36.56 42.93 -9.11
N GLU A 640 35.42 43.06 -8.42
CA GLU A 640 34.26 42.20 -8.64
C GLU A 640 33.82 42.20 -10.13
N TYR A 641 33.90 43.35 -10.79
CA TYR A 641 33.63 43.51 -12.21
C TYR A 641 34.53 42.62 -13.10
N GLN A 642 35.83 42.56 -12.82
CA GLN A 642 36.75 41.68 -13.55
C GLN A 642 36.46 40.19 -13.32
N LYS A 643 36.04 39.81 -12.10
CA LYS A 643 35.60 38.44 -11.79
C LYS A 643 34.32 38.07 -12.56
N GLN A 644 33.38 39.01 -12.70
CA GLN A 644 32.17 38.84 -13.51
C GLN A 644 32.48 38.71 -15.01
N ILE A 645 33.43 39.50 -15.54
CA ILE A 645 33.91 39.34 -16.92
C ILE A 645 34.52 37.96 -17.13
N PHE A 646 35.34 37.48 -16.17
CA PHE A 646 35.93 36.15 -16.24
C PHE A 646 34.86 35.05 -16.29
N GLN A 647 33.85 35.14 -15.43
CA GLN A 647 32.68 34.25 -15.46
C GLN A 647 31.99 34.26 -16.83
N ALA A 648 31.74 35.45 -17.39
CA ALA A 648 31.10 35.61 -18.69
C ALA A 648 31.93 34.98 -19.82
N ARG A 649 33.27 35.06 -19.76
CA ARG A 649 34.16 34.39 -20.72
C ARG A 649 34.06 32.87 -20.65
N VAL A 650 33.99 32.30 -19.45
CA VAL A 650 33.82 30.85 -19.27
C VAL A 650 32.49 30.40 -19.86
N LEU A 651 31.39 31.10 -19.56
CA LEU A 651 30.07 30.80 -20.12
C LEU A 651 30.04 30.95 -21.64
N LYS A 652 30.60 32.04 -22.17
CA LYS A 652 30.68 32.29 -23.62
C LYS A 652 31.38 31.14 -24.35
N LEU A 653 32.47 30.61 -23.77
CA LEU A 653 33.18 29.47 -24.35
C LEU A 653 32.29 28.22 -24.42
N TRP A 654 31.58 27.90 -23.34
CA TRP A 654 30.62 26.78 -23.33
C TRP A 654 29.51 26.97 -24.38
N PHE A 655 28.89 28.15 -24.42
CA PHE A 655 27.83 28.47 -25.38
C PHE A 655 28.32 28.40 -26.84
N SER A 656 29.51 28.94 -27.12
CA SER A 656 30.11 28.84 -28.46
C SER A 656 30.43 27.41 -28.87
N SER A 657 30.91 26.57 -27.94
CA SER A 657 31.18 25.16 -28.23
C SER A 657 29.91 24.35 -28.44
N LEU A 658 28.83 24.71 -27.75
CA LEU A 658 27.51 24.08 -27.91
C LEU A 658 26.73 24.62 -29.14
N GLY A 659 27.23 25.67 -29.80
CA GLY A 659 26.58 26.28 -30.96
C GLY A 659 25.26 26.98 -30.62
N ILE A 660 25.16 27.56 -29.43
CA ILE A 660 23.94 28.20 -28.92
C ILE A 660 24.22 29.60 -28.40
N SER A 661 23.31 30.54 -28.61
CA SER A 661 23.36 31.87 -27.99
C SER A 661 22.78 31.80 -26.56
N PRO A 662 23.31 32.58 -25.60
CA PRO A 662 22.71 32.72 -24.27
C PRO A 662 21.22 33.09 -24.29
N ASP A 663 20.81 33.91 -25.28
CA ASP A 663 19.44 34.43 -25.41
C ASP A 663 18.47 33.43 -26.05
N ASP A 664 18.98 32.41 -26.77
CA ASP A 664 18.15 31.44 -27.51
C ASP A 664 17.26 30.60 -26.57
N TRP A 665 17.66 30.47 -25.31
CA TRP A 665 17.05 29.57 -24.33
C TRP A 665 16.49 30.27 -23.10
N HIS A 666 16.19 31.57 -23.21
CA HIS A 666 15.42 32.26 -22.18
C HIS A 666 13.96 31.77 -22.21
N LEU A 667 13.62 30.87 -21.29
CA LEU A 667 12.29 30.29 -21.18
C LEU A 667 11.41 31.19 -20.32
N SER A 668 10.21 31.51 -20.82
CA SER A 668 9.17 32.11 -19.99
C SER A 668 8.76 31.12 -18.87
N PRO A 669 8.17 31.58 -17.74
CA PRO A 669 7.65 30.67 -16.72
C PRO A 669 6.67 29.62 -17.28
N THR A 670 5.89 30.00 -18.29
CA THR A 670 4.98 29.11 -19.02
C THR A 670 5.72 28.06 -19.85
N ASP A 671 6.75 28.46 -20.62
CA ASP A 671 7.58 27.51 -21.38
C ASP A 671 8.34 26.57 -20.43
N ALA A 672 8.79 27.09 -19.28
CA ALA A 672 9.51 26.34 -18.28
C ALA A 672 8.62 25.25 -17.65
N GLN A 673 7.40 25.61 -17.26
CA GLN A 673 6.41 24.66 -16.76
C GLN A 673 6.05 23.62 -17.82
N ALA A 674 5.81 24.05 -19.06
CA ALA A 674 5.49 23.15 -20.17
C ALA A 674 6.61 22.14 -20.44
N LEU A 675 7.88 22.56 -20.38
CA LEU A 675 9.02 21.66 -20.52
C LEU A 675 9.16 20.69 -19.34
N ALA A 676 8.86 21.13 -18.11
CA ALA A 676 8.84 20.25 -16.96
C ALA A 676 7.73 19.19 -17.06
N ASP A 677 6.54 19.60 -17.51
CA ASP A 677 5.40 18.72 -17.75
C ASP A 677 5.70 17.72 -18.87
N TYR A 678 6.34 18.18 -19.95
CA TYR A 678 6.84 17.30 -21.02
C TYR A 678 7.75 16.20 -20.47
N PHE A 679 8.80 16.57 -19.72
CA PHE A 679 9.71 15.58 -19.15
C PHE A 679 9.02 14.65 -18.15
N TYR A 680 8.05 15.15 -17.38
CA TYR A 680 7.26 14.34 -16.47
C TYR A 680 6.40 13.31 -17.20
N ILE A 681 5.70 13.69 -18.26
CA ILE A 681 4.88 12.78 -19.07
C ILE A 681 5.76 11.75 -19.78
N CYS A 682 6.91 12.16 -20.34
CA CYS A 682 7.87 11.22 -20.91
C CYS A 682 8.38 10.22 -19.86
N GLU A 683 8.68 10.67 -18.64
CA GLU A 683 9.11 9.79 -17.55
C GLU A 683 8.00 8.80 -17.19
N LEU A 684 6.76 9.27 -17.06
CA LEU A 684 5.57 8.45 -16.82
C LEU A 684 5.40 7.40 -17.93
N MET A 685 5.53 7.78 -19.19
CA MET A 685 5.40 6.90 -20.34
C MET A 685 6.45 5.79 -20.36
N VAL A 686 7.72 6.10 -20.09
CA VAL A 686 8.78 5.06 -20.02
C VAL A 686 8.50 4.09 -18.86
N ARG A 687 8.00 4.59 -17.73
CA ARG A 687 7.59 3.73 -16.60
C ARG A 687 6.35 2.89 -16.94
N CYS A 688 5.36 3.44 -17.63
CA CYS A 688 4.21 2.69 -18.12
C CYS A 688 4.66 1.52 -19.02
N LYS A 689 5.62 1.78 -19.92
CA LYS A 689 6.23 0.73 -20.74
C LYS A 689 6.95 -0.34 -19.92
N GLN A 690 7.57 0.02 -18.80
CA GLN A 690 8.23 -0.95 -17.90
C GLN A 690 7.22 -1.81 -17.13
N MET A 691 6.04 -1.27 -16.82
CA MET A 691 4.97 -1.97 -16.10
C MET A 691 4.06 -2.80 -17.02
N ALA A 692 4.06 -2.49 -18.33
CA ALA A 692 3.22 -3.15 -19.31
C ALA A 692 3.56 -4.63 -19.46
N VAL A 693 2.52 -5.48 -19.53
CA VAL A 693 2.67 -6.90 -19.83
C VAL A 693 3.11 -7.12 -21.28
N ARG A 694 2.56 -6.31 -22.21
CA ARG A 694 2.85 -6.39 -23.64
C ARG A 694 2.97 -5.00 -24.25
N VAL A 695 4.05 -4.79 -24.99
CA VAL A 695 4.31 -3.58 -25.81
C VAL A 695 4.97 -4.03 -27.11
N SER A 696 4.53 -3.48 -28.24
CA SER A 696 5.16 -3.74 -29.54
C SER A 696 6.55 -3.09 -29.58
N PRO A 697 7.63 -3.85 -29.86
CA PRO A 697 8.98 -3.28 -30.01
C PRO A 697 9.05 -2.22 -31.11
N GLN A 698 8.29 -2.39 -32.19
CA GLN A 698 8.25 -1.46 -33.31
C GLN A 698 7.61 -0.13 -32.91
N ILE A 699 6.47 -0.18 -32.20
CA ILE A 699 5.78 1.02 -31.71
C ILE A 699 6.65 1.75 -30.70
N TRP A 700 7.22 1.03 -29.73
CA TRP A 700 8.11 1.64 -28.74
C TRP A 700 9.36 2.26 -29.39
N ALA A 701 9.99 1.59 -30.35
CA ALA A 701 11.14 2.16 -31.07
C ALA A 701 10.76 3.44 -31.83
N GLY A 702 9.55 3.47 -32.43
CA GLY A 702 8.98 4.67 -33.03
C GLY A 702 8.84 5.82 -32.03
N ILE A 703 8.17 5.57 -30.90
CA ILE A 703 7.98 6.55 -29.81
C ILE A 703 9.36 7.04 -29.29
N GLU A 704 10.26 6.11 -28.94
CA GLU A 704 11.59 6.42 -28.40
C GLU A 704 12.44 7.25 -29.37
N SER A 705 12.31 7.00 -30.68
CA SER A 705 13.01 7.79 -31.70
C SER A 705 12.53 9.25 -31.76
N ARG A 706 11.23 9.49 -31.54
CA ARG A 706 10.59 10.81 -31.57
C ARG A 706 10.64 11.56 -30.24
N LEU A 707 10.91 10.86 -29.14
CA LEU A 707 11.09 11.50 -27.83
C LEU A 707 12.20 12.55 -27.86
N VAL A 708 11.89 13.72 -27.32
CA VAL A 708 12.80 14.89 -27.28
C VAL A 708 13.22 15.31 -28.69
N THR A 709 12.35 15.07 -29.68
CA THR A 709 12.47 15.63 -31.03
C THR A 709 11.25 16.51 -31.25
N ALA A 710 11.45 17.75 -31.69
CA ALA A 710 10.31 18.57 -32.07
C ALA A 710 9.85 18.13 -33.46
N SER A 711 8.94 17.16 -33.50
CA SER A 711 8.38 16.70 -34.78
C SER A 711 7.44 17.77 -35.33
N THR A 712 7.71 18.24 -36.55
CA THR A 712 6.80 19.06 -37.35
C THR A 712 5.73 18.23 -38.06
N GLU A 713 5.78 16.90 -37.96
CA GLU A 713 5.00 15.97 -38.78
C GLU A 713 3.57 15.72 -38.29
N HIS A 714 3.22 16.09 -37.05
CA HIS A 714 1.85 15.90 -36.55
C HIS A 714 0.78 16.82 -37.18
N ARG A 715 1.16 17.73 -38.08
CA ARG A 715 0.19 18.50 -38.89
C ARG A 715 -0.25 17.81 -40.19
N ALA A 716 0.35 16.67 -40.56
CA ALA A 716 0.13 16.04 -41.88
C ALA A 716 -0.49 14.64 -41.86
N LEU A 717 -0.70 14.03 -40.69
CA LEU A 717 -1.48 12.80 -40.57
C LEU A 717 -2.86 13.18 -40.00
N GLY A 718 -3.88 13.03 -40.85
CA GLY A 718 -5.25 13.45 -40.58
C GLY A 718 -5.78 12.97 -39.23
N GLU A 719 -6.72 13.76 -38.71
CA GLU A 719 -7.54 13.42 -37.56
C GLU A 719 -7.91 11.92 -37.59
N PRO A 720 -7.64 11.16 -36.52
CA PRO A 720 -8.22 9.85 -36.37
C PRO A 720 -9.74 10.01 -36.41
N ASN A 721 -10.37 9.41 -37.40
CA ASN A 721 -11.80 9.49 -37.70
C ASN A 721 -12.62 8.67 -36.67
N TRP A 722 -12.46 8.92 -35.37
CA TRP A 722 -13.15 8.22 -34.27
C TRP A 722 -14.32 9.03 -33.70
N LEU A 723 -14.51 10.28 -34.10
CA LEU A 723 -15.62 11.13 -33.66
C LEU A 723 -16.99 10.78 -34.29
N ASN A 724 -17.07 9.78 -35.18
CA ASN A 724 -18.29 9.40 -35.91
C ASN A 724 -18.86 8.02 -35.56
N MET A 725 -18.64 7.51 -34.34
CA MET A 725 -19.27 6.26 -33.90
C MET A 725 -20.08 6.35 -32.60
N HIS A 726 -20.62 7.51 -32.22
CA HIS A 726 -21.70 7.57 -31.21
C HIS A 726 -22.66 8.73 -31.45
N THR A 727 -23.49 8.63 -32.49
CA THR A 727 -24.78 9.33 -32.55
C THR A 727 -25.84 8.35 -33.02
N VAL A 728 -26.29 7.47 -32.11
CA VAL A 728 -27.63 6.89 -32.22
C VAL A 728 -28.58 7.97 -31.70
N GLN A 729 -29.12 8.79 -32.61
CA GLN A 729 -30.27 9.62 -32.29
C GLN A 729 -31.50 8.72 -32.09
N PRO A 730 -32.34 8.97 -31.06
CA PRO A 730 -33.61 8.29 -30.91
C PRO A 730 -34.61 8.86 -31.92
N SER A 731 -35.03 8.07 -32.91
CA SER A 731 -36.14 8.44 -33.79
C SER A 731 -37.46 8.21 -33.06
N LEU A 732 -38.14 9.30 -32.72
CA LEU A 732 -39.56 9.29 -32.36
C LEU A 732 -40.34 10.21 -33.29
N ALA A 733 -41.20 9.54 -34.08
CA ALA A 733 -42.59 9.88 -34.38
C ALA A 733 -42.99 10.60 -35.70
N LYS A 734 -43.95 9.94 -36.39
CA LYS A 734 -45.04 10.45 -37.27
C LYS A 734 -44.65 10.87 -38.70
N HIS A 735 -45.37 10.57 -39.79
CA HIS A 735 -46.74 10.11 -40.08
C HIS A 735 -46.80 9.50 -41.51
N ALA A 736 -47.90 8.79 -41.80
CA ALA A 736 -48.40 8.22 -43.07
C ALA A 736 -48.08 6.74 -43.32
#